data_AF-A0A964VB44-F1
#
_entry.id   AF-A0A964VB44-F1
#
_cell.length_a   1.000
_cell.length_b   1.000
_cell.length_c   1.000
_cell.angle_alpha   90.00
_cell.angle_beta   90.00
_cell.angle_gamma   90.00
#
_symmetry.space_group_name_H-M   'P 1'
#
loop_
_entity.id
_entity.type
_entity.pdbx_description
1 polymer ?
#
loop_
_entity_poly.entity_id
_entity_poly.type
_entity_poly.pdbx_seq_one_letter_code
_entity_poly.pdbx_strand_id
1 'polypeptide(L)'
;MSRPILEQLELRETPAIFTVTNVGDAGFGSLRQAINDVNASNDTGNNINFNIVSVGPFTISSSTGYPSINKPVTIDGYSQPAATRNTLAVEVGNDASLQIILDGQAGAGTGFQFAVGAAGSFVQGISFVNFNNQAIALADTKDFAIQGNYFGLLPNGTLQNSQTKSGVFIKGGNLVLIGDLGDPGDPGNPGNPGNQNLFLKLKSAIDIASADQVQIQRNRIGVGRDNTSFGANNTGIDLNASDANGSVINVKILSNVIGKNIDGIGISTTGDATVTNIDILSNFIGTDKPDGTINLGNSGSGILVKGKSSSIFIGGDPAAIPGPKNNNISFNTFGISLDGADVNNVGVGANSIRNNINPAISLQNGANSGIKPAVIVQQSETTGTTGKFFKFDATISGGLPNTEYTVQFYSSLIGDTQGGGANSLGATQVRTNDNGAATISNFAPVFNTTLVGKDFVVTSLLSRGTGQAGTGQAGTSAFSGGPPAILNLVLGNNQAATVVQNFPAPLAVEVRDSRGDPVPGLGILYQVLANAAGPGAGAVFFGQSLSATITSSGNNASIYSPPLTANSTSGQFNVTASIVGNTVLNPPTFTLNNYLNPLVVSINRVGGATAATSAVFTVTFSESVTGVDPADFTTVKSGTVASGSITV
;
A
#
# COMPACT_ATOMS: atom_id res chain seq x y z
N MET A 1 82.40 -13.00 -20.65
CA MET A 1 81.42 -12.29 -21.50
C MET A 1 80.06 -12.46 -20.85
N SER A 2 79.48 -11.41 -20.26
CA SER A 2 78.13 -11.47 -19.70
C SER A 2 77.11 -11.37 -20.83
N ARG A 3 76.12 -12.26 -20.86
CA ARG A 3 75.05 -12.27 -21.87
C ARG A 3 74.02 -11.18 -21.50
N PRO A 4 73.53 -10.37 -22.44
CA PRO A 4 72.47 -9.42 -22.15
C PRO A 4 71.23 -10.15 -21.63
N ILE A 5 70.64 -9.64 -20.55
CA ILE A 5 69.37 -10.12 -20.01
C ILE A 5 68.29 -9.18 -20.58
N LEU A 6 67.28 -9.76 -21.22
CA LEU A 6 66.10 -9.02 -21.63
C LEU A 6 65.17 -8.95 -20.42
N GLU A 7 65.02 -7.77 -19.84
CA GLU A 7 64.06 -7.51 -18.78
C GLU A 7 62.81 -6.89 -19.43
N GLN A 8 61.64 -7.46 -19.15
CA GLN A 8 60.38 -6.94 -19.66
C GLN A 8 60.13 -5.57 -19.03
N LEU A 9 60.23 -4.51 -19.82
CA LEU A 9 59.66 -3.21 -19.46
C LEU A 9 58.15 -3.38 -19.30
N GLU A 10 57.59 -2.73 -18.30
CA GLU A 10 56.19 -2.74 -17.85
C GLU A 10 55.17 -2.94 -18.99
N LEU A 11 54.11 -3.74 -18.72
CA LEU A 11 53.04 -4.03 -19.66
C LEU A 11 52.42 -2.74 -20.20
N ARG A 12 52.61 -2.47 -21.49
CA ARG A 12 51.95 -1.38 -22.22
C ARG A 12 50.61 -1.87 -22.75
N GLU A 13 49.63 -2.00 -21.87
CA GLU A 13 48.24 -2.32 -22.24
C GLU A 13 47.54 -1.04 -22.72
N THR A 14 47.70 -0.67 -23.99
CA THR A 14 46.86 0.38 -24.58
C THR A 14 45.52 -0.22 -25.00
N PRO A 15 44.38 0.36 -24.59
CA PRO A 15 43.08 -0.14 -25.01
C PRO A 15 42.95 -0.19 -26.53
N ALA A 16 42.39 -1.29 -27.06
CA ALA A 16 42.05 -1.36 -28.47
C ALA A 16 40.87 -0.42 -28.78
N ILE A 17 40.96 0.35 -29.86
CA ILE A 17 39.86 1.24 -30.30
C ILE A 17 39.35 0.77 -31.66
N PHE A 18 38.09 0.34 -31.69
CA PHE A 18 37.37 -0.03 -32.89
C PHE A 18 36.36 1.07 -33.23
N THR A 19 36.54 1.76 -34.36
CA THR A 19 35.71 2.92 -34.72
C THR A 19 34.65 2.56 -35.75
N VAL A 20 33.39 2.79 -35.40
CA VAL A 20 32.24 2.70 -36.30
C VAL A 20 32.13 4.00 -37.11
N THR A 21 32.15 3.89 -38.44
CA THR A 21 32.22 5.03 -39.37
C THR A 21 31.08 5.07 -40.38
N ASN A 22 30.23 4.04 -40.42
CA ASN A 22 29.03 4.02 -41.26
C ASN A 22 27.85 3.34 -40.55
N VAL A 23 26.67 3.48 -41.16
CA VAL A 23 25.39 2.96 -40.66
C VAL A 23 25.03 1.56 -41.15
N GLY A 24 25.91 0.94 -41.95
CA GLY A 24 25.67 -0.40 -42.46
C GLY A 24 25.70 -1.46 -41.36
N ASP A 25 24.90 -2.50 -41.48
CA ASP A 25 24.90 -3.64 -40.54
C ASP A 25 26.14 -4.54 -40.69
N ALA A 26 26.84 -4.48 -41.83
CA ALA A 26 28.00 -5.32 -42.10
C ALA A 26 29.01 -4.62 -43.02
N GLY A 27 30.21 -5.20 -43.12
CA GLY A 27 31.33 -4.66 -43.90
C GLY A 27 32.22 -3.72 -43.07
N PHE A 28 33.32 -3.27 -43.67
CA PHE A 28 34.29 -2.42 -43.01
C PHE A 28 33.65 -1.16 -42.43
N GLY A 29 34.00 -0.81 -41.19
CA GLY A 29 33.49 0.37 -40.49
C GLY A 29 32.07 0.26 -39.92
N SER A 30 31.42 -0.91 -40.05
CA SER A 30 30.12 -1.19 -39.41
C SER A 30 30.26 -1.54 -37.93
N LEU A 31 29.17 -1.40 -37.17
CA LEU A 31 29.09 -1.83 -35.76
C LEU A 31 29.30 -3.34 -35.60
N ARG A 32 28.73 -4.16 -36.51
CA ARG A 32 28.92 -5.62 -36.47
C ARG A 32 30.38 -5.99 -36.67
N GLN A 33 31.10 -5.33 -37.57
CA GLN A 33 32.53 -5.57 -37.75
C GLN A 33 33.31 -5.20 -36.48
N ALA A 34 33.02 -4.04 -35.88
CA ALA A 34 33.67 -3.63 -34.63
C ALA A 34 33.45 -4.65 -33.49
N ILE A 35 32.24 -5.22 -33.36
CA ILE A 35 31.96 -6.28 -32.39
C ILE A 35 32.76 -7.56 -32.68
N ASN A 36 32.85 -7.96 -33.96
CA ASN A 36 33.67 -9.10 -34.35
C ASN A 36 35.16 -8.87 -34.02
N ASP A 37 35.65 -7.66 -34.25
CA ASP A 37 37.04 -7.29 -33.96
C ASP A 37 37.31 -7.30 -32.44
N VAL A 38 36.38 -6.82 -31.62
CA VAL A 38 36.43 -6.95 -30.14
C VAL A 38 36.54 -8.41 -29.73
N ASN A 39 35.67 -9.28 -30.26
CA ASN A 39 35.68 -10.70 -29.92
C ASN A 39 36.96 -11.43 -30.37
N ALA A 40 37.62 -10.92 -31.41
CA ALA A 40 38.91 -11.42 -31.91
C ALA A 40 40.13 -10.79 -31.20
N SER A 41 39.92 -9.74 -30.41
CA SER A 41 40.98 -9.01 -29.72
C SER A 41 41.64 -9.83 -28.61
N ASN A 42 42.95 -9.63 -28.45
CA ASN A 42 43.74 -10.16 -27.33
C ASN A 42 43.95 -9.12 -26.23
N ASP A 43 43.51 -7.88 -26.44
CA ASP A 43 43.69 -6.78 -25.49
C ASP A 43 42.68 -6.88 -24.35
N THR A 44 43.11 -6.51 -23.13
CA THR A 44 42.27 -6.61 -21.92
C THR A 44 41.28 -5.46 -21.74
N GLY A 45 41.42 -4.40 -22.55
CA GLY A 45 40.48 -3.28 -22.63
C GLY A 45 40.14 -2.94 -24.08
N ASN A 46 38.87 -3.05 -24.45
CA ASN A 46 38.40 -2.76 -25.80
C ASN A 46 37.39 -1.60 -25.77
N ASN A 47 37.45 -0.72 -26.75
CA ASN A 47 36.54 0.41 -26.90
C ASN A 47 35.92 0.41 -28.30
N ILE A 48 34.60 0.50 -28.37
CA ILE A 48 33.86 0.80 -29.60
C ILE A 48 33.44 2.26 -29.55
N ASN A 49 34.02 3.05 -30.46
CA ASN A 49 33.71 4.47 -30.63
C ASN A 49 32.95 4.70 -31.94
N PHE A 50 32.25 5.82 -32.04
CA PHE A 50 31.47 6.23 -33.21
C PHE A 50 32.03 7.53 -33.78
N ASN A 51 32.26 7.56 -35.09
CA ASN A 51 32.65 8.74 -35.85
C ASN A 51 32.06 8.68 -37.26
N ILE A 52 30.74 8.62 -37.34
CA ILE A 52 30.00 8.61 -38.59
C ILE A 52 29.96 10.04 -39.14
N VAL A 53 30.56 10.25 -40.30
CA VAL A 53 30.72 11.58 -40.92
C VAL A 53 29.50 11.90 -41.77
N SER A 54 28.43 12.40 -41.14
CA SER A 54 27.22 12.92 -41.79
C SER A 54 26.40 13.76 -40.78
N VAL A 55 25.15 14.10 -41.08
CA VAL A 55 24.21 14.77 -40.15
C VAL A 55 23.34 13.71 -39.47
N GLY A 56 23.41 13.64 -38.14
CA GLY A 56 22.67 12.68 -37.32
C GLY A 56 21.25 13.14 -36.95
N PRO A 57 20.51 12.33 -36.15
CA PRO A 57 20.95 11.05 -35.57
C PRO A 57 21.10 9.93 -36.61
N PHE A 58 22.00 8.99 -36.34
CA PHE A 58 22.36 7.88 -37.22
C PHE A 58 21.67 6.58 -36.80
N THR A 59 20.87 6.02 -37.70
CA THR A 59 20.21 4.73 -37.47
C THR A 59 21.01 3.59 -38.07
N ILE A 60 21.44 2.66 -37.23
CA ILE A 60 22.07 1.39 -37.61
C ILE A 60 21.01 0.30 -37.44
N SER A 61 20.51 -0.20 -38.57
CA SER A 61 19.41 -1.17 -38.60
C SER A 61 19.93 -2.60 -38.66
N SER A 62 19.42 -3.48 -37.80
CA SER A 62 19.82 -4.90 -37.74
C SER A 62 18.62 -5.80 -37.48
N SER A 63 18.21 -6.61 -38.47
CA SER A 63 17.04 -7.50 -38.35
C SER A 63 17.35 -8.84 -37.67
N THR A 64 18.63 -9.20 -37.55
CA THR A 64 19.12 -10.45 -36.94
C THR A 64 19.69 -10.25 -35.53
N GLY A 65 19.89 -9.00 -35.11
CA GLY A 65 20.64 -8.67 -33.91
C GLY A 65 22.15 -8.67 -34.13
N TYR A 66 22.91 -8.34 -33.10
CA TYR A 66 24.38 -8.31 -33.16
C TYR A 66 25.01 -9.61 -32.63
N PRO A 67 26.24 -9.94 -33.06
CA PRO A 67 26.96 -11.10 -32.53
C PRO A 67 27.13 -10.98 -31.01
N SER A 68 27.13 -12.11 -30.30
CA SER A 68 27.38 -12.14 -28.86
C SER A 68 28.77 -11.59 -28.53
N ILE A 69 28.86 -10.71 -27.55
CA ILE A 69 30.09 -10.10 -27.06
C ILE A 69 30.62 -10.95 -25.90
N ASN A 70 31.85 -11.43 -26.02
CA ASN A 70 32.47 -12.32 -25.03
C ASN A 70 33.81 -11.79 -24.48
N LYS A 71 34.08 -10.50 -24.71
CA LYS A 71 35.26 -9.77 -24.21
C LYS A 71 34.83 -8.48 -23.50
N PRO A 72 35.62 -8.00 -22.52
CA PRO A 72 35.36 -6.71 -21.90
C PRO A 72 35.39 -5.59 -22.95
N VAL A 73 34.34 -4.77 -22.99
CA VAL A 73 34.24 -3.66 -23.95
C VAL A 73 33.50 -2.45 -23.39
N THR A 74 34.01 -1.26 -23.66
CA THR A 74 33.27 0.00 -23.56
C THR A 74 32.64 0.33 -24.91
N ILE A 75 31.33 0.46 -24.97
CA ILE A 75 30.60 0.93 -26.15
C ILE A 75 30.10 2.34 -25.86
N ASP A 76 30.72 3.33 -26.49
CA ASP A 76 30.51 4.73 -26.17
C ASP A 76 29.80 5.51 -27.29
N GLY A 77 28.47 5.57 -27.24
CA GLY A 77 27.67 6.39 -28.16
C GLY A 77 27.91 7.91 -28.00
N TYR A 78 28.42 8.38 -26.86
CA TYR A 78 28.78 9.79 -26.67
C TYR A 78 30.08 10.19 -27.40
N SER A 79 30.85 9.22 -27.89
CA SER A 79 32.01 9.50 -28.75
C SER A 79 31.63 10.06 -30.12
N GLN A 80 30.37 9.88 -30.56
CA GLN A 80 29.87 10.48 -31.80
C GLN A 80 29.78 12.01 -31.66
N PRO A 81 30.36 12.78 -32.61
CA PRO A 81 30.20 14.23 -32.66
C PRO A 81 28.73 14.68 -32.55
N ALA A 82 28.50 15.77 -31.81
CA ALA A 82 27.20 16.36 -31.47
C ALA A 82 26.35 15.59 -30.44
N ALA A 83 26.86 14.49 -29.87
CA ALA A 83 26.21 13.85 -28.73
C ALA A 83 26.45 14.65 -27.43
N THR A 84 25.42 14.83 -26.61
CA THR A 84 25.52 15.51 -25.30
C THR A 84 24.83 14.70 -24.22
N ARG A 85 25.46 14.63 -23.04
CA ARG A 85 24.90 13.97 -21.86
C ARG A 85 23.76 14.81 -21.27
N ASN A 86 22.89 14.14 -20.51
CA ASN A 86 21.86 14.78 -19.72
C ASN A 86 22.47 15.66 -18.60
N THR A 87 21.85 16.81 -18.36
CA THR A 87 22.19 17.75 -17.28
C THR A 87 21.05 17.92 -16.27
N LEU A 88 19.84 17.45 -16.59
CA LEU A 88 18.66 17.60 -15.74
C LEU A 88 18.60 16.55 -14.63
N ALA A 89 18.11 16.95 -13.46
CA ALA A 89 17.82 16.05 -12.35
C ALA A 89 16.72 15.04 -12.72
N VAL A 90 16.70 13.89 -12.03
CA VAL A 90 15.81 12.77 -12.38
C VAL A 90 14.34 13.12 -12.25
N GLU A 91 13.96 13.99 -11.32
CA GLU A 91 12.58 14.46 -11.13
C GLU A 91 12.11 15.38 -12.27
N VAL A 92 13.04 16.09 -12.90
CA VAL A 92 12.75 17.17 -13.87
C VAL A 92 12.58 16.62 -15.29
N GLY A 93 13.51 15.78 -15.75
CA GLY A 93 13.48 15.30 -17.13
C GLY A 93 14.83 14.79 -17.64
N ASN A 94 14.97 14.79 -18.96
CA ASN A 94 16.19 14.41 -19.66
C ASN A 94 16.43 15.28 -20.90
N ASP A 95 17.54 16.00 -20.94
CA ASP A 95 17.95 16.87 -22.05
C ASP A 95 19.10 16.29 -22.91
N ALA A 96 19.46 15.01 -22.74
CA ALA A 96 20.52 14.39 -23.53
C ALA A 96 20.23 14.44 -25.05
N SER A 97 21.27 14.63 -25.84
CA SER A 97 21.21 14.55 -27.31
C SER A 97 21.97 13.31 -27.76
N LEU A 98 21.27 12.19 -27.92
CA LEU A 98 21.87 10.94 -28.40
C LEU A 98 21.94 10.98 -29.94
N GLN A 99 23.06 10.54 -30.51
CA GLN A 99 23.27 10.55 -31.96
C GLN A 99 23.24 9.15 -32.59
N ILE A 100 23.31 8.08 -31.79
CA ILE A 100 23.32 6.69 -32.29
C ILE A 100 21.99 6.02 -31.95
N ILE A 101 21.33 5.49 -32.98
CA ILE A 101 20.11 4.69 -32.88
C ILE A 101 20.43 3.29 -33.38
N LEU A 102 20.20 2.28 -32.54
CA LEU A 102 20.19 0.88 -32.94
C LEU A 102 18.75 0.43 -33.10
N ASP A 103 18.41 0.03 -34.32
CA ASP A 103 17.05 -0.31 -34.71
C ASP A 103 16.95 -1.79 -35.10
N GLY A 104 16.24 -2.57 -34.29
CA GLY A 104 16.02 -3.99 -34.51
C GLY A 104 15.06 -4.32 -35.67
N GLN A 105 14.44 -3.31 -36.30
CA GLN A 105 13.50 -3.44 -37.42
C GLN A 105 12.34 -4.42 -37.13
N ALA A 106 11.98 -4.58 -35.86
CA ALA A 106 11.03 -5.58 -35.35
C ALA A 106 11.36 -7.04 -35.73
N GLY A 107 12.62 -7.33 -36.10
CA GLY A 107 13.14 -8.69 -36.37
C GLY A 107 13.53 -9.44 -35.11
N ALA A 108 13.61 -10.78 -35.17
CA ALA A 108 13.72 -11.70 -34.03
C ALA A 108 15.01 -11.60 -33.15
N GLY A 109 15.90 -10.63 -33.39
CA GLY A 109 17.19 -10.52 -32.72
C GLY A 109 17.19 -9.75 -31.40
N THR A 110 18.17 -10.06 -30.55
CA THR A 110 18.61 -9.23 -29.41
C THR A 110 19.51 -8.11 -29.93
N GLY A 111 19.49 -6.93 -29.30
CA GLY A 111 20.44 -5.86 -29.59
C GLY A 111 21.86 -6.28 -29.21
N PHE A 112 22.29 -5.98 -27.99
CA PHE A 112 23.56 -6.49 -27.47
C PHE A 112 23.35 -7.68 -26.56
N GLN A 113 24.07 -8.76 -26.82
CA GLN A 113 24.14 -9.92 -25.93
C GLN A 113 25.56 -10.01 -25.39
N PHE A 114 25.70 -9.92 -24.07
CA PHE A 114 26.97 -10.11 -23.37
C PHE A 114 26.98 -11.49 -22.73
N ALA A 115 27.97 -12.29 -23.07
CA ALA A 115 28.16 -13.65 -22.58
C ALA A 115 29.36 -13.74 -21.63
N VAL A 116 29.56 -14.94 -21.08
CA VAL A 116 30.74 -15.27 -20.28
C VAL A 116 32.02 -14.76 -20.95
N GLY A 117 32.82 -14.01 -20.19
CA GLY A 117 34.05 -13.36 -20.66
C GLY A 117 33.92 -11.85 -20.88
N ALA A 118 32.70 -11.31 -20.96
CA ALA A 118 32.47 -9.88 -21.16
C ALA A 118 32.40 -9.05 -19.85
N ALA A 119 32.98 -9.56 -18.76
CA ALA A 119 32.98 -8.86 -17.48
C ALA A 119 33.75 -7.53 -17.56
N GLY A 120 33.30 -6.49 -16.87
CA GLY A 120 33.88 -5.15 -16.96
C GLY A 120 33.36 -4.31 -18.14
N SER A 121 32.33 -4.78 -18.85
CA SER A 121 31.78 -4.08 -20.01
C SER A 121 30.88 -2.91 -19.62
N PHE A 122 30.82 -1.91 -20.49
CA PHE A 122 30.13 -0.65 -20.26
C PHE A 122 29.42 -0.17 -21.52
N VAL A 123 28.14 0.23 -21.41
CA VAL A 123 27.34 0.72 -22.56
C VAL A 123 26.70 2.06 -22.24
N GLN A 124 26.91 3.06 -23.11
CA GLN A 124 26.33 4.38 -22.94
C GLN A 124 25.98 5.13 -24.23
N GLY A 125 25.06 6.09 -24.14
CA GLY A 125 24.78 7.08 -25.19
C GLY A 125 24.07 6.53 -26.43
N ILE A 126 23.37 5.40 -26.31
CA ILE A 126 22.71 4.73 -27.44
C ILE A 126 21.19 4.69 -27.22
N SER A 127 20.44 4.92 -28.30
CA SER A 127 18.99 4.71 -28.36
C SER A 127 18.70 3.34 -28.98
N PHE A 128 18.05 2.44 -28.24
CA PHE A 128 17.66 1.10 -28.69
C PHE A 128 16.16 1.07 -28.99
N VAL A 129 15.79 0.69 -30.21
CA VAL A 129 14.40 0.67 -30.66
C VAL A 129 14.07 -0.56 -31.50
N ASN A 130 12.81 -1.01 -31.43
CA ASN A 130 12.24 -2.05 -32.28
C ASN A 130 12.99 -3.40 -32.29
N PHE A 131 13.63 -3.80 -31.19
CA PHE A 131 14.13 -5.17 -31.04
C PHE A 131 12.97 -6.10 -30.69
N ASN A 132 12.87 -7.26 -31.36
CA ASN A 132 11.86 -8.25 -31.02
C ASN A 132 12.28 -9.11 -29.81
N ASN A 133 13.57 -9.11 -29.46
CA ASN A 133 14.08 -9.62 -28.20
C ASN A 133 14.53 -8.49 -27.25
N GLN A 134 15.52 -8.70 -26.39
CA GLN A 134 15.98 -7.65 -25.47
C GLN A 134 16.90 -6.64 -26.17
N ALA A 135 16.88 -5.38 -25.73
CA ALA A 135 17.84 -4.41 -26.26
C ALA A 135 19.26 -4.70 -25.73
N ILE A 136 19.40 -5.00 -24.45
CA ILE A 136 20.63 -5.49 -23.83
C ILE A 136 20.32 -6.74 -22.99
N ALA A 137 21.04 -7.84 -23.25
CA ALA A 137 20.95 -9.06 -22.48
C ALA A 137 22.31 -9.40 -21.86
N LEU A 138 22.33 -9.64 -20.54
CA LEU A 138 23.49 -10.13 -19.81
C LEU A 138 23.27 -11.60 -19.45
N ALA A 139 24.21 -12.45 -19.87
CA ALA A 139 24.22 -13.88 -19.56
C ALA A 139 25.53 -14.23 -18.83
N ASP A 140 25.42 -14.53 -17.54
CA ASP A 140 26.51 -14.95 -16.66
C ASP A 140 27.72 -13.98 -16.70
N THR A 141 27.42 -12.69 -16.70
CA THR A 141 28.40 -11.59 -16.80
C THR A 141 28.42 -10.77 -15.52
N LYS A 142 29.58 -10.23 -15.16
CA LYS A 142 29.74 -9.42 -13.94
C LYS A 142 30.40 -8.07 -14.18
N ASP A 143 30.30 -7.17 -13.22
CA ASP A 143 30.93 -5.85 -13.26
C ASP A 143 30.54 -5.10 -14.53
N PHE A 144 29.27 -4.76 -14.65
CA PHE A 144 28.69 -4.21 -15.87
C PHE A 144 27.97 -2.89 -15.58
N ALA A 145 28.15 -1.88 -16.43
CA ALA A 145 27.41 -0.62 -16.32
C ALA A 145 26.60 -0.27 -17.58
N ILE A 146 25.36 0.21 -17.37
CA ILE A 146 24.44 0.68 -18.42
C ILE A 146 24.02 2.11 -18.05
N GLN A 147 24.46 3.10 -18.82
CA GLN A 147 24.33 4.52 -18.44
C GLN A 147 23.93 5.43 -19.59
N GLY A 148 23.01 6.37 -19.36
CA GLY A 148 22.70 7.42 -20.33
C GLY A 148 22.14 6.89 -21.66
N ASN A 149 21.46 5.74 -21.66
CA ASN A 149 20.86 5.11 -22.83
C ASN A 149 19.34 5.32 -22.87
N TYR A 150 18.77 5.25 -24.07
CA TYR A 150 17.34 5.32 -24.32
C TYR A 150 16.84 3.96 -24.80
N PHE A 151 15.73 3.47 -24.26
CA PHE A 151 15.11 2.19 -24.63
C PHE A 151 13.64 2.39 -25.03
N GLY A 152 13.31 1.99 -26.25
CA GLY A 152 11.96 2.09 -26.82
C GLY A 152 11.51 3.50 -27.22
N LEU A 153 12.46 4.43 -27.31
CA LEU A 153 12.25 5.80 -27.80
C LEU A 153 13.44 6.26 -28.64
N LEU A 154 13.14 7.06 -29.66
CA LEU A 154 14.14 7.77 -30.47
C LEU A 154 14.75 8.94 -29.67
N PRO A 155 15.92 9.46 -30.09
CA PRO A 155 16.56 10.60 -29.42
C PRO A 155 15.67 11.84 -29.31
N ASN A 156 14.76 12.07 -30.24
CA ASN A 156 13.80 13.19 -30.17
C ASN A 156 12.63 12.95 -29.18
N GLY A 157 12.61 11.83 -28.47
CA GLY A 157 11.54 11.46 -27.54
C GLY A 157 10.36 10.71 -28.18
N THR A 158 10.34 10.54 -29.51
CA THR A 158 9.27 9.79 -30.18
C THR A 158 9.34 8.31 -29.78
N LEU A 159 8.22 7.81 -29.23
CA LEU A 159 8.08 6.42 -28.82
C LEU A 159 8.14 5.47 -30.02
N GLN A 160 8.71 4.29 -29.80
CA GLN A 160 8.80 3.21 -30.79
C GLN A 160 8.08 1.96 -30.26
N ASN A 161 7.49 1.17 -31.14
CA ASN A 161 6.71 -0.01 -30.74
C ASN A 161 7.63 -1.19 -30.38
N SER A 162 8.15 -1.19 -29.15
CA SER A 162 9.14 -2.17 -28.65
C SER A 162 8.54 -3.13 -27.61
N GLN A 163 7.22 -3.30 -27.58
CA GLN A 163 6.50 -4.00 -26.49
C GLN A 163 6.70 -5.52 -26.44
N THR A 164 7.53 -6.11 -27.30
CA THR A 164 7.65 -7.57 -27.35
C THR A 164 8.54 -8.14 -26.25
N LYS A 165 9.53 -7.40 -25.70
CA LYS A 165 10.46 -7.84 -24.62
C LYS A 165 11.04 -6.69 -23.77
N SER A 166 12.14 -6.97 -23.06
CA SER A 166 12.72 -6.12 -22.03
C SER A 166 13.81 -5.17 -22.56
N GLY A 167 13.93 -3.99 -21.96
CA GLY A 167 15.03 -3.07 -22.30
C GLY A 167 16.37 -3.68 -21.89
N VAL A 168 16.50 -3.98 -20.60
CA VAL A 168 17.62 -4.73 -20.04
C VAL A 168 17.13 -6.05 -19.47
N PHE A 169 17.81 -7.14 -19.80
CA PHE A 169 17.57 -8.46 -19.22
C PHE A 169 18.84 -9.02 -18.58
N ILE A 170 18.72 -9.50 -17.34
CA ILE A 170 19.84 -10.03 -16.56
C ILE A 170 19.54 -11.47 -16.17
N LYS A 171 20.46 -12.37 -16.54
CA LYS A 171 20.50 -13.76 -16.12
C LYS A 171 21.92 -14.13 -15.70
N GLY A 172 22.10 -14.59 -14.46
CA GLY A 172 23.41 -14.87 -13.87
C GLY A 172 24.30 -13.64 -13.67
N GLY A 173 23.72 -12.44 -13.62
CA GLY A 173 24.48 -11.19 -13.49
C GLY A 173 25.09 -11.00 -12.09
N ASN A 174 26.28 -10.40 -11.97
CA ASN A 174 26.83 -9.97 -10.68
C ASN A 174 27.42 -8.56 -10.75
N LEU A 175 27.25 -7.71 -9.74
CA LEU A 175 27.79 -6.33 -9.74
C LEU A 175 27.36 -5.55 -11.01
N VAL A 176 26.04 -5.45 -11.21
CA VAL A 176 25.48 -4.73 -12.38
C VAL A 176 24.93 -3.38 -11.94
N LEU A 177 25.35 -2.32 -12.60
CA LEU A 177 24.86 -0.96 -12.42
C LEU A 177 23.99 -0.53 -13.61
N ILE A 178 22.76 -0.12 -13.34
CA ILE A 178 21.87 0.51 -14.31
C ILE A 178 21.59 1.93 -13.84
N GLY A 179 22.22 2.90 -14.50
CA GLY A 179 22.18 4.30 -14.13
C GLY A 179 23.37 4.70 -13.27
N ASP A 180 23.15 5.36 -12.15
CA ASP A 180 24.20 6.12 -11.48
C ASP A 180 24.69 5.52 -10.15
N LEU A 181 25.98 5.71 -9.81
CA LEU A 181 26.59 5.25 -8.54
C LEU A 181 26.55 6.28 -7.40
N GLY A 182 26.14 7.52 -7.66
CA GLY A 182 26.17 8.56 -6.64
C GLY A 182 25.22 8.28 -5.47
N ASP A 183 25.50 8.73 -4.25
CA ASP A 183 24.53 8.66 -3.16
C ASP A 183 23.74 9.98 -3.09
N PRO A 184 22.40 9.98 -3.27
CA PRO A 184 21.59 11.19 -3.18
C PRO A 184 21.68 11.90 -1.82
N GLY A 185 22.12 11.19 -0.77
CA GLY A 185 22.31 11.74 0.57
C GLY A 185 23.74 12.22 0.87
N ASP A 186 24.69 12.00 -0.05
CA ASP A 186 26.10 12.38 0.11
C ASP A 186 26.45 13.58 -0.77
N PRO A 187 26.64 14.78 -0.20
CA PRO A 187 27.11 15.96 -0.95
C PRO A 187 28.49 15.75 -1.60
N GLY A 188 29.29 14.79 -1.10
CA GLY A 188 30.58 14.39 -1.67
C GLY A 188 30.46 13.48 -2.90
N ASN A 189 29.27 12.92 -3.15
CA ASN A 189 28.99 12.07 -4.31
C ASN A 189 27.55 12.31 -4.83
N PRO A 190 27.25 13.52 -5.34
CA PRO A 190 25.88 13.95 -5.68
C PRO A 190 25.23 13.13 -6.82
N GLY A 191 26.02 12.30 -7.49
CA GLY A 191 25.63 11.58 -8.68
C GLY A 191 25.73 12.41 -9.95
N ASN A 192 25.76 11.72 -11.09
CA ASN A 192 25.86 12.35 -12.40
C ASN A 192 24.54 12.20 -13.18
N PRO A 193 23.80 13.29 -13.44
CA PRO A 193 22.55 13.22 -14.22
C PRO A 193 22.77 12.66 -15.63
N GLY A 194 23.99 12.75 -16.18
CA GLY A 194 24.37 12.18 -17.47
C GLY A 194 24.31 10.65 -17.56
N ASN A 195 24.18 9.96 -16.41
CA ASN A 195 24.09 8.50 -16.35
C ASN A 195 22.65 7.97 -16.41
N GLN A 196 21.64 8.85 -16.35
CA GLN A 196 20.23 8.48 -16.35
C GLN A 196 19.81 7.75 -17.65
N ASN A 197 19.26 6.55 -17.51
CA ASN A 197 18.62 5.85 -18.63
C ASN A 197 17.11 6.14 -18.68
N LEU A 198 16.53 6.07 -19.88
CA LEU A 198 15.09 6.21 -20.14
C LEU A 198 14.53 4.90 -20.70
N PHE A 199 13.45 4.39 -20.10
CA PHE A 199 12.83 3.13 -20.53
C PHE A 199 11.32 3.28 -20.80
N LEU A 200 10.89 3.12 -22.04
CA LEU A 200 9.51 3.34 -22.45
C LEU A 200 9.03 2.28 -23.46
N LYS A 201 7.74 1.94 -23.43
CA LYS A 201 7.08 1.05 -24.42
C LYS A 201 7.73 -0.35 -24.53
N LEU A 202 8.12 -0.93 -23.40
CA LEU A 202 8.70 -2.27 -23.30
C LEU A 202 7.73 -3.22 -22.59
N LYS A 203 8.01 -4.53 -22.64
CA LYS A 203 7.33 -5.47 -21.74
C LYS A 203 7.78 -5.20 -20.30
N SER A 204 9.06 -5.35 -20.03
CA SER A 204 9.67 -4.99 -18.76
C SER A 204 10.79 -3.99 -19.04
N ALA A 205 10.84 -2.83 -18.38
CA ALA A 205 11.93 -1.90 -18.65
C ALA A 205 13.28 -2.52 -18.24
N ILE A 206 13.32 -3.11 -17.05
CA ILE A 206 14.42 -3.93 -16.56
C ILE A 206 13.85 -5.25 -16.06
N ASP A 207 14.42 -6.37 -16.49
CA ASP A 207 13.99 -7.73 -16.16
C ASP A 207 15.16 -8.54 -15.59
N ILE A 208 15.04 -9.01 -14.36
CA ILE A 208 16.08 -9.75 -13.65
C ILE A 208 15.56 -11.15 -13.35
N ALA A 209 16.04 -12.12 -14.12
CA ALA A 209 15.69 -13.53 -13.96
C ALA A 209 16.57 -14.23 -12.91
N SER A 210 17.84 -13.83 -12.83
CA SER A 210 18.77 -14.25 -11.78
C SER A 210 19.95 -13.29 -11.74
N ALA A 211 20.31 -12.81 -10.55
CA ALA A 211 21.45 -11.91 -10.36
C ALA A 211 21.82 -11.77 -8.89
N ASP A 212 23.03 -11.28 -8.64
CA ASP A 212 23.51 -10.82 -7.34
C ASP A 212 24.09 -9.41 -7.45
N GLN A 213 23.90 -8.57 -6.44
CA GLN A 213 24.48 -7.22 -6.39
C GLN A 213 24.12 -6.36 -7.63
N VAL A 214 22.83 -6.10 -7.84
CA VAL A 214 22.37 -5.20 -8.90
C VAL A 214 21.94 -3.86 -8.30
N GLN A 215 22.39 -2.76 -8.87
CA GLN A 215 21.99 -1.41 -8.47
C GLN A 215 21.29 -0.71 -9.64
N ILE A 216 20.03 -0.35 -9.45
CA ILE A 216 19.19 0.37 -10.42
C ILE A 216 18.91 1.74 -9.84
N GLN A 217 19.53 2.77 -10.41
CA GLN A 217 19.53 4.07 -9.78
C GLN A 217 19.43 5.27 -10.72
N ARG A 218 18.63 6.26 -10.33
CA ARG A 218 18.43 7.54 -11.06
C ARG A 218 18.00 7.37 -12.52
N ASN A 219 17.16 6.38 -12.79
CA ASN A 219 16.55 6.17 -14.11
C ASN A 219 15.13 6.73 -14.19
N ARG A 220 14.66 6.97 -15.41
CA ARG A 220 13.27 7.31 -15.72
C ARG A 220 12.61 6.13 -16.42
N ILE A 221 11.53 5.60 -15.84
CA ILE A 221 10.92 4.32 -16.24
C ILE A 221 9.41 4.52 -16.47
N GLY A 222 8.98 4.36 -17.71
CA GLY A 222 7.62 4.58 -18.22
C GLY A 222 7.27 6.06 -18.45
N VAL A 223 8.14 6.97 -17.98
CA VAL A 223 8.06 8.42 -18.13
C VAL A 223 9.17 8.89 -19.07
N GLY A 224 8.84 9.78 -20.00
CA GLY A 224 9.73 10.20 -21.09
C GLY A 224 10.73 11.27 -20.69
N ARG A 225 11.19 12.03 -21.69
CA ARG A 225 12.14 13.14 -21.53
C ARG A 225 11.64 14.27 -20.63
N ASP A 226 10.33 14.35 -20.44
CA ASP A 226 9.67 15.26 -19.52
C ASP A 226 8.57 14.51 -18.75
N ASN A 227 7.88 15.19 -17.85
CA ASN A 227 6.77 14.65 -17.08
C ASN A 227 5.42 14.70 -17.82
N THR A 228 5.43 14.73 -19.17
CA THR A 228 4.24 14.83 -20.03
C THR A 228 4.20 13.81 -21.18
N SER A 229 5.36 13.30 -21.58
CA SER A 229 5.52 12.21 -22.55
C SER A 229 5.54 10.86 -21.84
N PHE A 230 4.64 9.94 -22.19
CA PHE A 230 4.50 8.65 -21.50
C PHE A 230 4.47 7.48 -22.46
N GLY A 231 5.11 6.38 -22.06
CA GLY A 231 5.16 5.15 -22.84
C GLY A 231 5.14 3.96 -21.91
N ALA A 232 3.92 3.48 -21.62
CA ALA A 232 3.72 2.41 -20.65
C ALA A 232 4.54 1.17 -20.97
N ASN A 233 5.33 0.73 -19.98
CA ASN A 233 5.81 -0.64 -19.91
C ASN A 233 4.75 -1.50 -19.23
N ASN A 234 4.79 -2.83 -19.39
CA ASN A 234 3.97 -3.68 -18.53
C ASN A 234 4.51 -3.60 -17.10
N THR A 235 5.79 -3.92 -16.90
CA THR A 235 6.46 -3.74 -15.61
C THR A 235 7.60 -2.74 -15.77
N GLY A 236 7.75 -1.80 -14.84
CA GLY A 236 8.92 -0.92 -14.81
C GLY A 236 10.19 -1.73 -14.48
N ILE A 237 10.31 -2.14 -13.22
CA ILE A 237 11.41 -3.02 -12.78
C ILE A 237 10.81 -4.35 -12.38
N ASP A 238 11.22 -5.43 -13.04
CA ASP A 238 10.70 -6.77 -12.85
C ASP A 238 11.79 -7.67 -12.27
N LEU A 239 11.67 -7.99 -10.97
CA LEU A 239 12.50 -8.99 -10.30
C LEU A 239 11.76 -10.32 -10.36
N ASN A 240 11.89 -11.00 -11.50
CA ASN A 240 11.15 -12.20 -11.81
C ASN A 240 12.06 -13.42 -11.77
N ALA A 241 12.30 -13.97 -10.58
CA ALA A 241 13.11 -15.17 -10.43
C ALA A 241 12.36 -16.38 -11.01
N SER A 242 12.59 -16.65 -12.31
CA SER A 242 11.86 -17.65 -13.08
C SER A 242 12.66 -18.91 -13.44
N ASP A 243 13.97 -18.91 -13.15
CA ASP A 243 14.84 -20.06 -13.40
C ASP A 243 14.79 -21.01 -12.19
N ALA A 244 14.62 -22.32 -12.40
CA ALA A 244 14.46 -23.31 -11.32
C ALA A 244 15.63 -23.37 -10.32
N ASN A 245 16.80 -22.82 -10.68
CA ASN A 245 17.98 -22.67 -9.83
C ASN A 245 18.45 -21.20 -9.69
N GLY A 246 17.71 -20.25 -10.26
CA GLY A 246 18.05 -18.83 -10.26
C GLY A 246 17.48 -18.13 -9.04
N SER A 247 18.31 -17.35 -8.35
CA SER A 247 17.86 -16.43 -7.30
C SER A 247 18.18 -15.00 -7.71
N VAL A 248 17.35 -14.07 -7.24
CA VAL A 248 17.62 -12.63 -7.35
C VAL A 248 17.94 -12.14 -5.96
N ILE A 249 19.19 -11.74 -5.76
CA ILE A 249 19.71 -11.39 -4.44
C ILE A 249 20.46 -10.05 -4.46
N ASN A 250 20.40 -9.33 -3.33
CA ASN A 250 21.14 -8.09 -3.11
C ASN A 250 20.87 -7.03 -4.20
N VAL A 251 19.60 -6.73 -4.47
CA VAL A 251 19.21 -5.70 -5.46
C VAL A 251 18.86 -4.39 -4.77
N LYS A 252 19.43 -3.28 -5.23
CA LYS A 252 19.15 -1.93 -4.75
C LYS A 252 18.45 -1.12 -5.84
N ILE A 253 17.25 -0.64 -5.55
CA ILE A 253 16.44 0.22 -6.42
C ILE A 253 16.35 1.60 -5.77
N LEU A 254 17.10 2.57 -6.30
CA LEU A 254 17.38 3.84 -5.63
C LEU A 254 17.03 5.05 -6.49
N SER A 255 16.23 5.99 -5.97
CA SER A 255 16.06 7.32 -6.60
C SER A 255 15.64 7.33 -8.07
N ASN A 256 14.84 6.35 -8.50
CA ASN A 256 14.28 6.32 -9.84
C ASN A 256 12.95 7.08 -9.88
N VAL A 257 12.58 7.63 -11.03
CA VAL A 257 11.22 8.09 -11.34
C VAL A 257 10.52 6.99 -12.14
N ILE A 258 9.52 6.36 -11.55
CA ILE A 258 8.82 5.19 -12.09
C ILE A 258 7.34 5.50 -12.19
N GLY A 259 6.78 5.54 -13.40
CA GLY A 259 5.39 5.89 -13.58
C GLY A 259 4.81 5.44 -14.91
N LYS A 260 3.49 5.45 -15.02
CA LYS A 260 2.73 5.08 -16.23
C LYS A 260 2.97 3.66 -16.74
N ASN A 261 3.53 2.77 -15.93
CA ASN A 261 3.60 1.33 -16.23
C ASN A 261 2.28 0.64 -15.83
N ILE A 262 2.13 -0.64 -16.13
CA ILE A 262 1.09 -1.44 -15.45
C ILE A 262 1.50 -1.58 -13.98
N ASP A 263 2.60 -2.25 -13.68
CA ASP A 263 3.18 -2.25 -12.34
C ASP A 263 4.50 -1.47 -12.33
N GLY A 264 4.74 -0.68 -11.29
CA GLY A 264 5.97 0.10 -11.15
C GLY A 264 7.18 -0.80 -10.91
N ILE A 265 7.20 -1.43 -9.74
CA ILE A 265 8.18 -2.46 -9.37
C ILE A 265 7.43 -3.77 -9.10
N GLY A 266 7.71 -4.81 -9.87
CA GLY A 266 7.20 -6.16 -9.68
C GLY A 266 8.27 -7.06 -9.09
N ILE A 267 7.90 -7.84 -8.07
CA ILE A 267 8.73 -8.88 -7.48
C ILE A 267 7.93 -10.17 -7.49
N SER A 268 8.41 -11.18 -8.19
CA SER A 268 7.75 -12.46 -8.31
C SER A 268 8.74 -13.61 -8.45
N THR A 269 8.29 -14.82 -8.08
CA THR A 269 9.04 -16.05 -8.31
C THR A 269 8.16 -17.10 -8.95
N THR A 270 8.78 -18.04 -9.67
CA THR A 270 8.11 -19.28 -10.11
C THR A 270 8.86 -20.50 -9.59
N GLY A 271 8.14 -21.53 -9.13
CA GLY A 271 8.75 -22.76 -8.62
C GLY A 271 9.50 -22.54 -7.30
N ASP A 272 10.75 -23.01 -7.23
CA ASP A 272 11.60 -22.94 -6.03
C ASP A 272 12.57 -21.76 -5.99
N ALA A 273 12.52 -20.90 -7.01
CA ALA A 273 13.31 -19.67 -7.07
C ALA A 273 12.95 -18.70 -5.92
N THR A 274 13.94 -17.92 -5.48
CA THR A 274 13.77 -16.94 -4.40
C THR A 274 14.21 -15.55 -4.84
N VAL A 275 13.53 -14.53 -4.30
CA VAL A 275 13.97 -13.13 -4.37
C VAL A 275 14.23 -12.68 -2.94
N THR A 276 15.46 -12.25 -2.64
CA THR A 276 15.81 -11.83 -1.27
C THR A 276 16.84 -10.70 -1.21
N ASN A 277 16.90 -9.99 -0.07
CA ASN A 277 17.77 -8.83 0.16
C ASN A 277 17.56 -7.72 -0.88
N ILE A 278 16.36 -7.14 -0.90
CA ILE A 278 16.00 -6.09 -1.86
C ILE A 278 15.79 -4.78 -1.13
N ASP A 279 16.52 -3.73 -1.51
CA ASP A 279 16.36 -2.39 -0.98
C ASP A 279 15.65 -1.49 -2.00
N ILE A 280 14.48 -0.97 -1.67
CA ILE A 280 13.72 -0.02 -2.49
C ILE A 280 13.67 1.30 -1.73
N LEU A 281 14.47 2.27 -2.15
CA LEU A 281 14.71 3.49 -1.37
C LEU A 281 14.68 4.76 -2.22
N SER A 282 14.15 5.84 -1.66
CA SER A 282 14.15 7.20 -2.26
C SER A 282 13.51 7.30 -3.66
N ASN A 283 12.74 6.31 -4.11
CA ASN A 283 12.13 6.35 -5.43
C ASN A 283 10.90 7.25 -5.47
N PHE A 284 10.64 7.85 -6.62
CA PHE A 284 9.39 8.52 -6.96
C PHE A 284 8.55 7.56 -7.81
N ILE A 285 7.51 6.97 -7.22
CA ILE A 285 6.69 5.94 -7.86
C ILE A 285 5.28 6.49 -8.07
N GLY A 286 4.96 6.76 -9.33
CA GLY A 286 3.70 7.38 -9.75
C GLY A 286 3.60 8.88 -9.48
N THR A 287 4.68 9.49 -8.98
CA THR A 287 4.86 10.95 -8.80
C THR A 287 6.24 11.35 -9.34
N ASP A 288 6.51 12.65 -9.49
CA ASP A 288 7.78 13.19 -9.94
C ASP A 288 8.69 13.67 -8.80
N LYS A 289 8.10 14.05 -7.66
CA LYS A 289 8.82 14.61 -6.51
C LYS A 289 8.06 14.38 -5.19
N PRO A 290 8.65 14.69 -4.01
CA PRO A 290 7.91 14.68 -2.77
C PRO A 290 6.73 15.64 -2.85
N ASP A 291 5.57 15.20 -2.40
CA ASP A 291 4.32 15.95 -2.47
C ASP A 291 3.87 16.37 -3.89
N GLY A 292 4.47 15.82 -4.95
CA GLY A 292 4.14 16.11 -6.35
C GLY A 292 2.66 15.98 -6.70
N THR A 293 2.15 16.91 -7.51
CA THR A 293 0.76 16.92 -7.97
C THR A 293 0.60 16.37 -9.39
N ILE A 294 1.73 16.09 -10.08
CA ILE A 294 1.71 15.49 -11.41
C ILE A 294 1.39 14.00 -11.25
N ASN A 295 0.25 13.58 -11.80
CA ASN A 295 -0.15 12.18 -11.79
C ASN A 295 0.67 11.38 -12.82
N LEU A 296 1.71 10.71 -12.34
CA LEU A 296 2.49 9.72 -13.08
C LEU A 296 2.09 8.28 -12.74
N GLY A 297 0.93 8.08 -12.11
CA GLY A 297 0.48 6.81 -11.55
C GLY A 297 0.59 5.62 -12.49
N ASN A 298 1.01 4.47 -11.96
CA ASN A 298 0.94 3.19 -12.64
C ASN A 298 -0.51 2.68 -12.63
N SER A 299 -0.96 1.98 -13.68
CA SER A 299 -2.35 1.47 -13.75
C SER A 299 -2.61 0.27 -12.83
N GLY A 300 -1.55 -0.31 -12.25
CA GLY A 300 -1.52 -1.37 -11.26
C GLY A 300 -0.84 -0.88 -9.97
N SER A 301 0.00 -1.70 -9.35
CA SER A 301 0.65 -1.36 -8.08
C SER A 301 1.88 -0.49 -8.32
N GLY A 302 2.17 0.43 -7.39
CA GLY A 302 3.47 1.09 -7.34
C GLY A 302 4.58 0.07 -7.07
N ILE A 303 4.38 -0.78 -6.06
CA ILE A 303 5.23 -1.93 -5.73
C ILE A 303 4.34 -3.15 -5.54
N LEU A 304 4.64 -4.25 -6.22
CA LEU A 304 3.95 -5.54 -6.12
C LEU A 304 4.94 -6.62 -5.69
N VAL A 305 4.65 -7.33 -4.61
CA VAL A 305 5.50 -8.40 -4.07
C VAL A 305 4.71 -9.70 -3.98
N LYS A 306 5.22 -10.75 -4.63
CA LYS A 306 4.59 -12.08 -4.73
C LYS A 306 5.59 -13.21 -4.61
N GLY A 307 5.09 -14.44 -4.54
CA GLY A 307 5.89 -15.67 -4.57
C GLY A 307 6.78 -15.83 -3.34
N LYS A 308 7.84 -16.61 -3.47
CA LYS A 308 8.83 -16.89 -2.42
C LYS A 308 9.80 -15.72 -2.24
N SER A 309 9.26 -14.59 -1.81
CA SER A 309 9.97 -13.31 -1.66
C SER A 309 10.19 -12.98 -0.19
N SER A 310 11.43 -12.65 0.17
CA SER A 310 11.82 -12.39 1.57
C SER A 310 12.86 -11.27 1.72
N SER A 311 13.00 -10.68 2.91
CA SER A 311 14.04 -9.68 3.21
C SER A 311 14.02 -8.50 2.25
N ILE A 312 12.85 -7.89 2.10
CA ILE A 312 12.63 -6.73 1.24
C ILE A 312 12.45 -5.51 2.14
N PHE A 313 13.19 -4.45 1.87
CA PHE A 313 13.13 -3.20 2.61
C PHE A 313 12.63 -2.07 1.71
N ILE A 314 11.49 -1.48 2.06
CA ILE A 314 10.82 -0.41 1.31
C ILE A 314 10.84 0.84 2.16
N GLY A 315 11.77 1.75 1.88
CA GLY A 315 11.98 3.01 2.60
C GLY A 315 12.46 2.84 4.04
N GLY A 316 12.86 3.95 4.68
CA GLY A 316 13.39 3.98 6.04
C GLY A 316 14.81 4.53 6.08
N ASP A 317 15.50 4.32 7.20
CA ASP A 317 16.93 4.59 7.38
C ASP A 317 17.64 3.24 7.56
N PRO A 318 18.03 2.55 6.47
CA PRO A 318 18.89 1.39 6.61
C PRO A 318 20.25 1.91 7.10
N ALA A 319 20.77 1.33 8.19
CA ALA A 319 21.98 1.77 8.89
C ALA A 319 23.26 1.94 8.03
N ALA A 320 23.19 1.60 6.74
CA ALA A 320 24.27 1.66 5.76
C ALA A 320 24.24 2.89 4.82
N ILE A 321 23.22 3.77 4.84
CA ILE A 321 23.15 4.92 3.91
C ILE A 321 22.60 6.20 4.59
N PRO A 322 23.39 7.28 4.76
CA PRO A 322 22.95 8.51 5.44
C PRO A 322 21.79 9.27 4.74
N GLY A 323 20.86 9.81 5.53
CA GLY A 323 19.77 10.72 5.11
C GLY A 323 18.38 10.08 5.01
N PRO A 324 17.28 10.85 4.91
CA PRO A 324 15.93 10.27 4.80
C PRO A 324 15.76 9.56 3.45
N LYS A 325 15.68 8.23 3.44
CA LYS A 325 15.57 7.42 2.20
C LYS A 325 14.13 6.98 1.87
N ASN A 326 13.18 7.88 2.11
CA ASN A 326 11.74 7.61 1.99
C ASN A 326 11.34 7.49 0.50
N ASN A 327 10.61 6.45 0.12
CA ASN A 327 9.95 6.46 -1.19
C ASN A 327 8.72 7.38 -1.16
N ASN A 328 8.44 8.01 -2.29
CA ASN A 328 7.23 8.78 -2.54
C ASN A 328 6.38 8.01 -3.54
N ILE A 329 5.28 7.42 -3.07
CA ILE A 329 4.44 6.49 -3.83
C ILE A 329 3.05 7.09 -3.96
N SER A 330 2.64 7.48 -5.17
CA SER A 330 1.35 8.13 -5.37
C SER A 330 0.67 7.80 -6.69
N PHE A 331 -0.65 7.99 -6.74
CA PHE A 331 -1.47 7.90 -7.96
C PHE A 331 -1.54 6.52 -8.62
N ASN A 332 -1.03 5.47 -7.98
CA ASN A 332 -1.11 4.09 -8.48
C ASN A 332 -2.47 3.46 -8.14
N THR A 333 -2.80 2.32 -8.74
CA THR A 333 -3.97 1.55 -8.31
C THR A 333 -3.79 1.03 -6.89
N PHE A 334 -2.64 0.44 -6.54
CA PHE A 334 -2.26 0.18 -5.14
C PHE A 334 -0.91 0.85 -4.87
N GLY A 335 -0.66 1.34 -3.65
CA GLY A 335 0.68 1.85 -3.32
C GLY A 335 1.70 0.72 -3.30
N ILE A 336 1.60 -0.12 -2.28
CA ILE A 336 2.36 -1.36 -2.08
C ILE A 336 1.36 -2.50 -1.98
N SER A 337 1.54 -3.58 -2.73
CA SER A 337 0.74 -4.79 -2.65
C SER A 337 1.63 -5.98 -2.33
N LEU A 338 1.33 -6.66 -1.22
CA LEU A 338 1.97 -7.91 -0.81
C LEU A 338 0.95 -9.04 -0.99
N ASP A 339 1.27 -10.02 -1.83
CA ASP A 339 0.31 -11.03 -2.29
C ASP A 339 0.91 -12.44 -2.24
N GLY A 340 0.37 -13.28 -1.36
CA GLY A 340 0.76 -14.69 -1.18
C GLY A 340 1.41 -15.01 0.17
N ALA A 341 1.10 -16.17 0.73
CA ALA A 341 1.57 -16.61 2.05
C ALA A 341 3.10 -16.80 2.16
N ASP A 342 3.78 -17.04 1.04
CA ASP A 342 5.23 -17.20 1.01
C ASP A 342 5.98 -15.84 1.04
N VAL A 343 5.27 -14.72 0.88
CA VAL A 343 5.82 -13.38 1.06
C VAL A 343 6.06 -13.12 2.53
N ASN A 344 7.32 -13.00 2.92
CA ASN A 344 7.72 -12.82 4.32
C ASN A 344 8.86 -11.79 4.46
N ASN A 345 9.13 -11.37 5.69
CA ASN A 345 10.21 -10.41 6.03
C ASN A 345 10.27 -9.16 5.11
N VAL A 346 9.11 -8.55 4.83
CA VAL A 346 9.02 -7.28 4.11
C VAL A 346 8.92 -6.14 5.13
N GLY A 347 9.95 -5.32 5.23
CA GLY A 347 9.96 -4.09 6.01
C GLY A 347 9.48 -2.91 5.17
N VAL A 348 8.48 -2.17 5.66
CA VAL A 348 8.02 -0.92 5.03
C VAL A 348 8.20 0.20 6.05
N GLY A 349 9.08 1.16 5.79
CA GLY A 349 9.45 2.22 6.72
C GLY A 349 9.42 3.61 6.09
N ALA A 350 8.96 4.61 6.84
CA ALA A 350 9.11 6.05 6.55
C ALA A 350 8.67 6.58 5.16
N ASN A 351 8.01 5.78 4.31
CA ASN A 351 7.54 6.22 3.00
C ASN A 351 6.41 7.25 3.08
N SER A 352 6.28 8.11 2.06
CA SER A 352 5.05 8.85 1.78
C SER A 352 4.23 8.06 0.76
N ILE A 353 3.06 7.56 1.16
CA ILE A 353 2.18 6.77 0.29
C ILE A 353 0.78 7.40 0.30
N ARG A 354 0.38 8.02 -0.81
CA ARG A 354 -0.82 8.87 -0.87
C ARG A 354 -1.46 8.87 -2.25
N ASN A 355 -2.70 9.32 -2.36
CA ASN A 355 -3.39 9.51 -3.65
C ASN A 355 -3.46 8.26 -4.53
N ASN A 356 -3.31 7.05 -3.98
CA ASN A 356 -3.48 5.79 -4.71
C ASN A 356 -4.96 5.39 -4.70
N ILE A 357 -5.44 4.70 -5.73
CA ILE A 357 -6.87 4.36 -5.90
C ILE A 357 -7.36 3.45 -4.77
N ASN A 358 -6.62 2.38 -4.52
CA ASN A 358 -6.84 1.42 -3.46
C ASN A 358 -5.85 1.69 -2.30
N PRO A 359 -5.87 0.90 -1.21
CA PRO A 359 -5.05 1.17 -0.03
C PRO A 359 -3.56 1.39 -0.34
N ALA A 360 -2.93 2.27 0.46
CA ALA A 360 -1.50 2.53 0.39
C ALA A 360 -0.66 1.26 0.54
N ILE A 361 -1.08 0.35 1.42
CA ILE A 361 -0.48 -0.98 1.56
C ILE A 361 -1.63 -1.99 1.58
N SER A 362 -1.59 -2.95 0.67
CA SER A 362 -2.56 -4.04 0.53
C SER A 362 -1.89 -5.36 0.86
N LEU A 363 -2.52 -6.16 1.71
CA LEU A 363 -2.13 -7.54 2.01
C LEU A 363 -3.15 -8.50 1.41
N GLN A 364 -2.71 -9.46 0.60
CA GLN A 364 -3.59 -10.35 -0.17
C GLN A 364 -3.12 -11.82 -0.05
N ASN A 365 -4.05 -12.77 -0.22
CA ASN A 365 -3.78 -14.21 -0.34
C ASN A 365 -2.83 -14.80 0.72
N GLY A 366 -2.98 -14.36 1.97
CA GLY A 366 -2.19 -14.86 3.10
C GLY A 366 -0.81 -14.24 3.25
N ALA A 367 -0.42 -13.26 2.41
CA ALA A 367 0.70 -12.37 2.72
C ALA A 367 0.41 -11.79 4.10
N ASN A 368 1.22 -12.17 5.09
CA ASN A 368 1.06 -11.91 6.51
C ASN A 368 0.32 -12.98 7.38
N SER A 369 0.33 -14.26 6.99
CA SER A 369 -0.14 -15.36 7.85
C SER A 369 0.67 -15.46 9.15
N GLY A 370 0.17 -14.83 10.23
CA GLY A 370 0.78 -14.87 11.57
C GLY A 370 0.97 -13.52 12.27
N ILE A 371 0.63 -12.40 11.64
CA ILE A 371 0.66 -11.08 12.29
C ILE A 371 -0.67 -10.38 12.03
N LYS A 372 -1.53 -10.34 13.05
CA LYS A 372 -2.72 -9.50 12.97
C LYS A 372 -2.35 -8.04 13.24
N PRO A 373 -2.94 -7.10 12.51
CA PRO A 373 -2.62 -5.70 12.70
C PRO A 373 -2.88 -5.12 14.08
N ALA A 374 -2.19 -4.01 14.39
CA ALA A 374 -2.50 -3.17 15.53
C ALA A 374 -3.80 -2.36 15.27
N VAL A 375 -4.92 -2.74 15.88
CA VAL A 375 -6.18 -2.00 15.82
C VAL A 375 -6.05 -0.72 16.63
N ILE A 376 -6.24 0.44 16.00
CA ILE A 376 -6.28 1.72 16.72
C ILE A 376 -7.63 1.81 17.42
N VAL A 377 -7.62 2.03 18.74
CA VAL A 377 -8.80 1.91 19.61
C VAL A 377 -9.24 3.23 20.23
N GLN A 378 -8.35 4.23 20.31
CA GLN A 378 -8.72 5.52 20.90
C GLN A 378 -7.90 6.68 20.32
N GLN A 379 -8.59 7.76 19.97
CA GLN A 379 -8.03 9.08 19.70
C GLN A 379 -8.43 9.99 20.85
N SER A 380 -7.47 10.45 21.66
CA SER A 380 -7.72 11.42 22.72
C SER A 380 -7.17 12.79 22.33
N GLU A 381 -8.05 13.79 22.27
CA GLU A 381 -7.67 15.18 22.01
C GLU A 381 -7.08 15.79 23.28
N THR A 382 -5.88 16.35 23.19
CA THR A 382 -5.24 17.13 24.25
C THR A 382 -4.90 18.50 23.73
N THR A 383 -5.30 19.55 24.44
CA THR A 383 -4.96 20.93 24.10
C THR A 383 -3.67 21.31 24.81
N GLY A 384 -2.74 21.94 24.09
CA GLY A 384 -1.63 22.66 24.71
C GLY A 384 -1.27 23.91 23.93
N THR A 385 -0.17 24.55 24.32
CA THR A 385 0.20 25.91 23.91
C THR A 385 0.45 26.11 22.41
N THR A 386 0.68 25.02 21.66
CA THR A 386 0.95 25.03 20.21
C THR A 386 -0.19 24.50 19.36
N GLY A 387 -1.33 24.09 19.95
CA GLY A 387 -2.51 23.57 19.22
C GLY A 387 -3.18 22.36 19.86
N LYS A 388 -4.09 21.74 19.10
CA LYS A 388 -4.76 20.46 19.43
C LYS A 388 -3.81 19.30 19.07
N PHE A 389 -3.61 18.37 19.99
CA PHE A 389 -2.81 17.17 19.83
C PHE A 389 -3.67 15.93 19.96
N PHE A 390 -3.34 14.87 19.25
CA PHE A 390 -4.02 13.58 19.40
C PHE A 390 -3.04 12.55 19.94
N LYS A 391 -3.46 11.82 20.98
CA LYS A 391 -2.80 10.60 21.42
C LYS A 391 -3.55 9.40 20.88
N PHE A 392 -2.80 8.40 20.45
CA PHE A 392 -3.35 7.17 19.89
C PHE A 392 -3.09 5.99 20.81
N ASP A 393 -4.14 5.22 21.05
CA ASP A 393 -4.02 3.88 21.62
C ASP A 393 -4.24 2.85 20.53
N ALA A 394 -3.45 1.78 20.55
CA ALA A 394 -3.58 0.68 19.62
C ALA A 394 -3.44 -0.67 20.32
N THR A 395 -4.12 -1.69 19.82
CA THR A 395 -4.08 -3.05 20.37
C THR A 395 -3.66 -4.03 19.30
N ILE A 396 -2.73 -4.91 19.65
CA ILE A 396 -2.36 -6.07 18.85
C ILE A 396 -3.10 -7.26 19.45
N SER A 397 -3.89 -7.98 18.65
CA SER A 397 -4.55 -9.21 19.06
C SER A 397 -4.13 -10.34 18.13
N GLY A 398 -3.47 -11.38 18.64
CA GLY A 398 -3.02 -12.53 17.85
C GLY A 398 -1.73 -12.31 17.03
N GLY A 399 -0.78 -11.55 17.59
CA GLY A 399 0.63 -11.64 17.22
C GLY A 399 1.28 -12.92 17.80
N LEU A 400 2.58 -13.08 17.60
CA LEU A 400 3.32 -14.18 18.20
C LEU A 400 3.60 -13.91 19.68
N PRO A 401 3.57 -14.93 20.56
CA PRO A 401 3.89 -14.75 21.97
C PRO A 401 5.27 -14.13 22.21
N ASN A 402 5.40 -13.28 23.24
CA ASN A 402 6.67 -12.73 23.71
C ASN A 402 7.56 -12.11 22.62
N THR A 403 6.94 -11.49 21.62
CA THR A 403 7.63 -11.00 20.42
C THR A 403 7.61 -9.48 20.43
N GLU A 404 8.76 -8.87 20.13
CA GLU A 404 8.85 -7.43 19.97
C GLU A 404 8.39 -7.01 18.57
N TYR A 405 7.56 -5.99 18.53
CA TYR A 405 7.04 -5.37 17.33
C TYR A 405 7.32 -3.87 17.32
N THR A 406 7.62 -3.31 16.15
CA THR A 406 7.58 -1.88 15.87
C THR A 406 6.22 -1.54 15.24
N VAL A 407 5.55 -0.50 15.73
CA VAL A 407 4.27 -0.01 15.23
C VAL A 407 4.48 1.40 14.71
N GLN A 408 4.30 1.58 13.41
CA GLN A 408 4.40 2.86 12.72
C GLN A 408 2.99 3.42 12.51
N PHE A 409 2.81 4.72 12.73
CA PHE A 409 1.54 5.40 12.55
C PHE A 409 1.63 6.36 11.36
N TYR A 410 0.54 6.47 10.60
CA TYR A 410 0.45 7.33 9.42
C TYR A 410 -0.86 8.10 9.44
N SER A 411 -0.89 9.29 8.84
CA SER A 411 -2.09 10.12 8.69
C SER A 411 -2.40 10.45 7.23
N SER A 412 -3.68 10.67 6.92
CA SER A 412 -4.14 11.26 5.66
C SER A 412 -5.17 12.33 5.94
N LEU A 413 -5.14 13.44 5.20
CA LEU A 413 -6.17 14.48 5.34
C LEU A 413 -7.51 13.94 4.86
N ILE A 414 -8.60 14.35 5.51
CA ILE A 414 -9.95 13.92 5.10
C ILE A 414 -10.30 14.43 3.70
N GLY A 415 -9.68 15.54 3.25
CA GLY A 415 -9.83 16.08 1.90
C GLY A 415 -8.98 15.41 0.81
N ASP A 416 -8.09 14.48 1.17
CA ASP A 416 -7.28 13.76 0.18
C ASP A 416 -8.17 12.76 -0.57
N THR A 417 -8.19 12.84 -1.90
CA THR A 417 -9.21 12.14 -2.68
C THR A 417 -9.09 10.62 -2.67
N GLN A 418 -7.91 10.01 -2.50
CA GLN A 418 -7.74 8.53 -2.52
C GLN A 418 -6.52 8.04 -1.71
N GLY A 419 -6.64 6.91 -1.00
CA GLY A 419 -5.52 6.14 -0.43
C GLY A 419 -4.89 6.66 0.88
N GLY A 420 -5.33 6.11 2.01
CA GLY A 420 -4.85 6.49 3.36
C GLY A 420 -3.39 6.13 3.66
N GLY A 421 -2.71 6.91 4.52
CA GLY A 421 -1.31 6.70 4.96
C GLY A 421 -0.30 7.75 4.48
N ALA A 422 -0.73 8.97 4.12
CA ALA A 422 0.08 9.96 3.42
C ALA A 422 1.30 10.51 4.18
N ASN A 423 1.18 10.71 5.49
CA ASN A 423 2.20 11.35 6.32
C ASN A 423 2.56 10.46 7.51
N SER A 424 3.84 10.13 7.68
CA SER A 424 4.29 9.43 8.89
C SER A 424 4.05 10.28 10.13
N LEU A 425 3.47 9.68 11.16
CA LEU A 425 3.27 10.26 12.49
C LEU A 425 4.33 9.77 13.50
N GLY A 426 5.24 8.88 13.08
CA GLY A 426 6.25 8.26 13.93
C GLY A 426 5.98 6.79 14.23
N ALA A 427 6.83 6.20 15.09
CA ALA A 427 6.79 4.78 15.42
C ALA A 427 7.06 4.52 16.91
N THR A 428 6.60 3.38 17.43
CA THR A 428 6.89 2.91 18.79
C THR A 428 7.15 1.41 18.80
N GLN A 429 7.91 0.92 19.76
CA GLN A 429 8.07 -0.52 19.99
C GLN A 429 7.09 -1.02 21.06
N VAL A 430 6.62 -2.26 20.90
CA VAL A 430 5.75 -2.94 21.85
C VAL A 430 6.05 -4.44 21.84
N ARG A 431 6.09 -5.06 23.01
CA ARG A 431 6.26 -6.51 23.14
C ARG A 431 4.92 -7.17 23.44
N THR A 432 4.55 -8.18 22.68
CA THR A 432 3.37 -9.01 22.95
C THR A 432 3.58 -9.90 24.17
N ASN A 433 2.49 -10.21 24.87
CA ASN A 433 2.45 -11.14 25.99
C ASN A 433 2.47 -12.61 25.53
N ASP A 434 2.32 -13.56 26.46
CA ASP A 434 2.28 -15.00 26.19
C ASP A 434 1.14 -15.44 25.25
N ASN A 435 0.08 -14.64 25.15
CA ASN A 435 -1.06 -14.88 24.25
C ASN A 435 -0.92 -14.14 22.91
N GLY A 436 0.22 -13.50 22.66
CA GLY A 436 0.45 -12.76 21.43
C GLY A 436 -0.31 -11.42 21.37
N ALA A 437 -0.77 -10.89 22.50
CA ALA A 437 -1.49 -9.62 22.56
C ALA A 437 -0.60 -8.50 23.15
N ALA A 438 -0.80 -7.26 22.70
CA ALA A 438 -0.13 -6.10 23.27
C ALA A 438 -1.02 -4.85 23.19
N THR A 439 -0.80 -3.89 24.08
CA THR A 439 -1.46 -2.58 24.03
C THR A 439 -0.40 -1.49 23.96
N ILE A 440 -0.62 -0.54 23.08
CA ILE A 440 0.13 0.70 22.95
C ILE A 440 -0.77 1.77 23.52
N SER A 441 -0.28 2.51 24.50
CA SER A 441 -1.03 3.57 25.15
C SER A 441 -0.30 4.90 25.03
N ASN A 442 -1.06 5.97 24.79
CA ASN A 442 -0.57 7.33 24.75
C ASN A 442 0.53 7.59 23.70
N PHE A 443 0.49 6.93 22.54
CA PHE A 443 1.42 7.26 21.47
C PHE A 443 1.21 8.71 21.03
N ALA A 444 2.24 9.53 21.18
CA ALA A 444 2.24 10.93 20.79
C ALA A 444 2.95 11.05 19.43
N PRO A 445 2.25 11.52 18.38
CA PRO A 445 2.84 11.67 17.06
C PRO A 445 3.98 12.72 17.07
N VAL A 446 5.02 12.47 16.28
CA VAL A 446 6.06 13.47 16.01
C VAL A 446 5.44 14.59 15.18
N PHE A 447 5.70 15.84 15.56
CA PHE A 447 5.03 17.00 14.97
C PHE A 447 5.23 17.10 13.46
N ASN A 448 4.15 16.95 12.70
CA ASN A 448 4.12 17.37 11.30
C ASN A 448 3.39 18.71 11.19
N THR A 449 4.13 19.77 10.87
CA THR A 449 3.61 21.15 10.83
C THR A 449 2.54 21.37 9.76
N THR A 450 2.45 20.49 8.75
CA THR A 450 1.40 20.53 7.71
C THR A 450 0.03 20.04 8.17
N LEU A 451 -0.09 19.42 9.35
CA LEU A 451 -1.35 18.88 9.88
C LEU A 451 -2.08 19.82 10.87
N VAL A 452 -1.48 20.96 11.21
CA VAL A 452 -2.04 21.88 12.21
C VAL A 452 -3.39 22.43 11.75
N GLY A 453 -4.46 22.14 12.51
CA GLY A 453 -5.82 22.63 12.25
C GLY A 453 -6.57 21.93 11.11
N LYS A 454 -6.11 20.75 10.67
CA LYS A 454 -6.76 19.95 9.62
C LYS A 454 -7.35 18.67 10.19
N ASP A 455 -8.46 18.20 9.63
CA ASP A 455 -9.01 16.88 9.96
C ASP A 455 -8.28 15.79 9.17
N PHE A 456 -7.88 14.72 9.87
CA PHE A 456 -7.13 13.61 9.28
C PHE A 456 -7.55 12.27 9.87
N VAL A 457 -7.23 11.19 9.17
CA VAL A 457 -7.45 9.80 9.58
C VAL A 457 -6.12 9.11 9.82
N VAL A 458 -6.09 8.11 10.71
CA VAL A 458 -4.85 7.44 11.11
C VAL A 458 -4.88 5.96 10.78
N THR A 459 -3.79 5.46 10.21
CA THR A 459 -3.52 4.04 9.98
C THR A 459 -2.27 3.63 10.74
N SER A 460 -2.10 2.34 11.01
CA SER A 460 -0.87 1.81 11.60
C SER A 460 -0.33 0.60 10.85
N LEU A 461 0.98 0.43 10.91
CA LEU A 461 1.72 -0.68 10.34
C LEU A 461 2.51 -1.35 11.45
N LEU A 462 2.36 -2.66 11.58
CA LEU A 462 3.03 -3.49 12.58
C LEU A 462 4.20 -4.23 11.92
N SER A 463 5.40 -4.25 12.51
CA SER A 463 6.54 -5.04 12.02
C SER A 463 7.28 -5.76 13.15
N ARG A 464 7.84 -6.97 12.95
CA ARG A 464 8.59 -7.70 14.02
C ARG A 464 10.04 -7.21 14.19
N GLY A 465 10.64 -7.29 15.38
CA GLY A 465 12.10 -7.25 15.54
C GLY A 465 12.71 -6.09 16.34
N THR A 466 13.78 -6.44 17.06
CA THR A 466 14.54 -5.72 18.10
C THR A 466 15.62 -4.81 17.54
N GLY A 467 15.74 -3.58 18.05
CA GLY A 467 17.03 -2.87 18.22
C GLY A 467 17.97 -2.61 17.03
N GLN A 468 17.68 -3.07 15.81
CA GLN A 468 18.35 -2.68 14.58
C GLN A 468 17.29 -2.46 13.49
N ALA A 469 17.43 -1.37 12.75
CA ALA A 469 16.61 -1.11 11.58
C ALA A 469 16.63 -2.31 10.61
N GLY A 470 15.47 -2.90 10.30
CA GLY A 470 15.31 -3.62 9.03
C GLY A 470 14.98 -5.12 9.00
N THR A 471 14.65 -5.82 10.10
CA THR A 471 14.37 -7.29 10.03
C THR A 471 12.94 -7.72 10.36
N GLY A 472 11.94 -6.90 10.02
CA GLY A 472 10.55 -7.12 10.44
C GLY A 472 9.56 -7.48 9.36
N GLN A 473 8.89 -8.63 9.52
CA GLN A 473 7.64 -8.97 8.83
C GLN A 473 6.57 -7.89 9.08
N ALA A 474 6.04 -7.24 8.03
CA ALA A 474 4.99 -6.23 8.11
C ALA A 474 3.56 -6.80 8.12
N GLY A 475 2.69 -6.27 8.99
CA GLY A 475 1.24 -6.42 8.98
C GLY A 475 0.54 -5.07 9.11
N THR A 476 -0.35 -4.74 8.18
CA THR A 476 -1.05 -3.43 8.11
C THR A 476 -2.36 -3.47 8.87
N SER A 477 -2.68 -2.43 9.64
CA SER A 477 -3.98 -2.30 10.30
C SER A 477 -5.07 -1.73 9.44
N ALA A 478 -6.28 -2.23 9.74
CA ALA A 478 -7.52 -1.62 9.31
C ALA A 478 -7.67 -0.27 10.01
N PHE A 479 -8.07 0.72 9.21
CA PHE A 479 -8.35 2.10 9.55
C PHE A 479 -8.99 2.27 10.93
N SER A 480 -8.46 3.20 11.73
CA SER A 480 -9.35 3.95 12.62
C SER A 480 -10.15 4.87 11.71
N GLY A 481 -11.49 4.82 11.79
CA GLY A 481 -12.29 5.93 11.30
C GLY A 481 -11.72 7.25 11.85
N GLY A 482 -11.90 8.34 11.11
CA GLY A 482 -11.53 9.68 11.58
C GLY A 482 -12.25 10.06 12.89
N PRO A 483 -12.06 11.29 13.40
CA PRO A 483 -12.74 11.72 14.61
C PRO A 483 -14.26 11.51 14.49
N PRO A 484 -14.95 11.10 15.57
CA PRO A 484 -16.39 10.91 15.55
C PRO A 484 -17.10 12.15 15.02
N ALA A 485 -17.83 12.01 13.92
CA ALA A 485 -18.56 13.11 13.29
C ALA A 485 -20.07 12.87 13.28
N ILE A 486 -20.50 11.61 13.35
CA ILE A 486 -21.90 11.21 13.24
C ILE A 486 -22.20 10.15 14.31
N LEU A 487 -23.31 10.32 15.03
CA LEU A 487 -23.82 9.39 16.04
C LEU A 487 -25.31 9.10 15.76
N ASN A 488 -25.60 7.94 15.19
CA ASN A 488 -26.94 7.59 14.71
C ASN A 488 -27.61 6.51 15.56
N LEU A 489 -28.94 6.59 15.68
CA LEU A 489 -29.78 5.52 16.23
C LEU A 489 -29.85 4.37 15.22
N VAL A 490 -29.63 3.14 15.68
CA VAL A 490 -29.67 1.92 14.84
C VAL A 490 -30.86 1.04 15.21
N LEU A 491 -31.08 0.78 16.50
CA LEU A 491 -32.10 -0.16 16.98
C LEU A 491 -32.70 0.28 18.30
N GLY A 492 -33.97 -0.08 18.54
CA GLY A 492 -34.60 0.04 19.86
C GLY A 492 -35.25 1.39 20.14
N ASN A 493 -35.38 2.28 19.14
CA ASN A 493 -36.19 3.49 19.28
C ASN A 493 -37.69 3.19 19.13
N ASN A 494 -38.55 3.94 19.82
CA ASN A 494 -40.01 3.83 19.79
C ASN A 494 -40.57 2.46 20.23
N GLN A 495 -39.81 1.71 21.05
CA GLN A 495 -40.30 0.47 21.64
C GLN A 495 -41.03 0.71 22.95
N ALA A 496 -41.80 -0.29 23.36
CA ALA A 496 -42.57 -0.25 24.59
C ALA A 496 -42.44 -1.53 25.40
N ALA A 497 -42.67 -1.42 26.71
CA ALA A 497 -42.73 -2.54 27.63
C ALA A 497 -43.88 -2.35 28.63
N THR A 498 -44.43 -3.46 29.11
CA THR A 498 -45.27 -3.42 30.31
C THR A 498 -44.41 -2.99 31.50
N VAL A 499 -44.96 -2.20 32.43
CA VAL A 499 -44.28 -1.83 33.67
C VAL A 499 -43.64 -3.06 34.35
N VAL A 500 -42.43 -2.88 34.91
CA VAL A 500 -41.65 -3.94 35.59
C VAL A 500 -41.16 -5.07 34.65
N GLN A 501 -41.46 -5.01 33.34
CA GLN A 501 -40.96 -5.98 32.35
C GLN A 501 -39.80 -5.42 31.52
N ASN A 502 -39.06 -6.33 30.89
CA ASN A 502 -37.96 -5.98 30.00
C ASN A 502 -38.47 -5.43 28.67
N PHE A 503 -37.73 -4.47 28.12
CA PHE A 503 -37.92 -4.01 26.75
C PHE A 503 -37.56 -5.11 25.74
N PRO A 504 -38.29 -5.22 24.62
CA PRO A 504 -38.10 -6.31 23.65
C PRO A 504 -36.73 -6.32 22.96
N ALA A 505 -36.10 -5.16 22.81
CA ALA A 505 -34.80 -5.04 22.15
C ALA A 505 -33.83 -4.13 22.92
N PRO A 506 -32.51 -4.43 22.92
CA PRO A 506 -31.52 -3.48 23.41
C PRO A 506 -31.48 -2.22 22.53
N LEU A 507 -31.05 -1.11 23.11
CA LEU A 507 -30.81 0.13 22.37
C LEU A 507 -29.49 0.00 21.62
N ALA A 508 -29.40 0.51 20.39
CA ALA A 508 -28.15 0.50 19.65
C ALA A 508 -27.91 1.81 18.90
N VAL A 509 -26.65 2.25 18.93
CA VAL A 509 -26.15 3.36 18.14
C VAL A 509 -24.96 2.94 17.31
N GLU A 510 -24.68 3.71 16.27
CA GLU A 510 -23.49 3.59 15.44
C GLU A 510 -22.75 4.93 15.40
N VAL A 511 -21.43 4.87 15.52
CA VAL A 511 -20.53 6.04 15.41
C VAL A 511 -19.79 5.98 14.09
N ARG A 512 -19.89 7.05 13.30
CA ARG A 512 -19.17 7.19 12.03
C ARG A 512 -18.34 8.47 11.99
N ASP A 513 -17.28 8.45 11.20
CA ASP A 513 -16.51 9.64 10.85
C ASP A 513 -17.22 10.45 9.76
N SER A 514 -16.62 11.58 9.34
CA SER A 514 -17.18 12.48 8.31
C SER A 514 -17.19 11.87 6.90
N ARG A 515 -16.53 10.72 6.69
CA ARG A 515 -16.51 9.95 5.44
C ARG A 515 -17.51 8.78 5.49
N GLY A 516 -18.14 8.56 6.64
CA GLY A 516 -19.10 7.47 6.85
C GLY A 516 -18.46 6.17 7.29
N ASP A 517 -17.16 6.12 7.63
CA ASP A 517 -16.51 4.92 8.15
C ASP A 517 -16.82 4.73 9.65
N PRO A 518 -17.04 3.49 10.15
CA PRO A 518 -17.29 3.24 11.57
C PRO A 518 -16.05 3.53 12.45
N VAL A 519 -16.26 4.11 13.64
CA VAL A 519 -15.18 4.46 14.59
C VAL A 519 -15.16 3.47 15.77
N PRO A 520 -14.19 2.53 15.84
CA PRO A 520 -14.15 1.50 16.89
C PRO A 520 -13.55 2.03 18.21
N GLY A 521 -13.79 1.30 19.32
CA GLY A 521 -13.14 1.49 20.60
C GLY A 521 -13.69 2.62 21.49
N LEU A 522 -14.76 3.29 21.04
CA LEU A 522 -15.40 4.36 21.81
C LEU A 522 -16.30 3.80 22.92
N GLY A 523 -16.30 4.48 24.06
CA GLY A 523 -17.29 4.29 25.12
C GLY A 523 -18.57 5.05 24.82
N ILE A 524 -19.70 4.36 24.79
CA ILE A 524 -21.05 4.96 24.69
C ILE A 524 -21.73 4.90 26.04
N LEU A 525 -22.09 6.06 26.57
CA LEU A 525 -22.92 6.23 27.75
C LEU A 525 -24.38 6.32 27.32
N TYR A 526 -25.13 5.27 27.65
CA TYR A 526 -26.59 5.28 27.64
C TYR A 526 -27.10 5.81 28.98
N GLN A 527 -27.94 6.83 28.94
CA GLN A 527 -28.46 7.51 30.12
C GLN A 527 -29.98 7.65 30.03
N VAL A 528 -30.69 7.07 31.00
CA VAL A 528 -32.13 7.32 31.18
C VAL A 528 -32.28 8.75 31.70
N LEU A 529 -33.07 9.57 31.00
CA LEU A 529 -33.35 10.94 31.42
C LEU A 529 -34.40 10.92 32.53
N ALA A 530 -34.06 11.55 33.66
CA ALA A 530 -35.02 11.75 34.75
C ALA A 530 -36.11 12.73 34.31
N ASN A 531 -37.36 12.40 34.61
CA ASN A 531 -38.48 13.30 34.37
C ASN A 531 -38.41 14.46 35.38
N ALA A 532 -38.40 15.71 34.91
CA ALA A 532 -38.18 16.89 35.76
C ALA A 532 -39.29 17.15 36.80
N ALA A 533 -40.41 16.41 36.72
CA ALA A 533 -41.62 16.62 37.51
C ALA A 533 -41.88 15.56 38.61
N GLY A 534 -40.92 14.70 38.95
CA GLY A 534 -41.07 13.63 39.96
C GLY A 534 -40.86 12.23 39.38
N PRO A 535 -41.18 11.12 40.09
CA PRO A 535 -41.00 9.75 39.58
C PRO A 535 -41.99 9.48 38.44
N GLY A 536 -41.65 9.96 37.24
CA GLY A 536 -42.36 9.66 36.01
C GLY A 536 -41.97 8.29 35.46
N ALA A 537 -42.53 7.96 34.30
CA ALA A 537 -42.08 6.79 33.54
C ALA A 537 -40.57 6.81 33.35
N GLY A 538 -39.96 5.63 33.41
CA GLY A 538 -38.51 5.45 33.35
C GLY A 538 -38.15 3.98 33.31
N ALA A 539 -36.86 3.69 33.34
CA ALA A 539 -36.35 2.34 33.29
C ALA A 539 -34.98 2.25 33.97
N VAL A 540 -34.54 1.02 34.25
CA VAL A 540 -33.20 0.73 34.75
C VAL A 540 -32.51 -0.27 33.85
N PHE A 541 -31.21 -0.07 33.62
CA PHE A 541 -30.37 -1.08 32.97
C PHE A 541 -30.07 -2.21 33.96
N PHE A 542 -29.68 -3.37 33.43
CA PHE A 542 -29.21 -4.51 34.22
C PHE A 542 -28.25 -4.07 35.34
N GLY A 543 -28.56 -4.43 36.60
CA GLY A 543 -27.85 -3.94 37.79
C GLY A 543 -28.47 -2.71 38.48
N GLN A 544 -29.71 -2.35 38.13
CA GLN A 544 -30.50 -1.25 38.76
C GLN A 544 -29.93 0.16 38.56
N SER A 545 -29.14 0.38 37.50
CA SER A 545 -28.54 1.68 37.20
C SER A 545 -29.35 2.46 36.16
N LEU A 546 -29.44 3.79 36.31
CA LEU A 546 -30.02 4.70 35.31
C LEU A 546 -29.07 4.97 34.13
N SER A 547 -27.83 4.49 34.21
CA SER A 547 -26.80 4.68 33.22
C SER A 547 -26.01 3.40 32.95
N ALA A 548 -25.62 3.18 31.71
CA ALA A 548 -24.74 2.10 31.30
C ALA A 548 -23.69 2.62 30.31
N THR A 549 -22.42 2.34 30.57
CA THR A 549 -21.33 2.65 29.63
C THR A 549 -20.86 1.36 28.95
N ILE A 550 -20.87 1.33 27.63
CA ILE A 550 -20.43 0.20 26.83
C ILE A 550 -19.33 0.66 25.87
N THR A 551 -18.18 0.00 25.94
CA THR A 551 -17.09 0.20 24.98
C THR A 551 -17.25 -0.78 23.83
N SER A 552 -17.16 -0.31 22.58
CA SER A 552 -17.20 -1.24 21.44
C SER A 552 -15.99 -2.18 21.48
N SER A 553 -16.24 -3.47 21.34
CA SER A 553 -15.18 -4.48 21.16
C SER A 553 -15.12 -4.89 19.68
N GLY A 554 -14.01 -4.57 19.02
CA GLY A 554 -13.76 -4.90 17.60
C GLY A 554 -14.40 -3.95 16.58
N ASN A 555 -14.34 -4.35 15.30
CA ASN A 555 -14.78 -3.56 14.13
C ASN A 555 -16.32 -3.47 13.97
N ASN A 556 -17.09 -3.72 15.04
CA ASN A 556 -18.55 -3.69 14.94
C ASN A 556 -19.05 -2.25 14.78
N ALA A 557 -19.83 -2.05 13.71
CA ALA A 557 -20.54 -0.81 13.39
C ALA A 557 -21.52 -0.37 14.50
N SER A 558 -22.18 -1.31 15.18
CA SER A 558 -23.25 -1.02 16.14
C SER A 558 -22.87 -1.39 17.57
N ILE A 559 -23.14 -0.48 18.51
CA ILE A 559 -22.84 -0.61 19.94
C ILE A 559 -24.16 -0.78 20.69
N TYR A 560 -24.37 -1.95 21.31
CA TYR A 560 -25.62 -2.31 21.97
C TYR A 560 -25.60 -2.00 23.48
N SER A 561 -26.71 -1.50 24.02
CA SER A 561 -26.92 -1.35 25.46
C SER A 561 -27.17 -2.70 26.13
N PRO A 562 -26.98 -2.80 27.46
CA PRO A 562 -27.55 -3.88 28.25
C PRO A 562 -29.08 -3.91 28.15
N PRO A 563 -29.73 -5.02 28.52
CA PRO A 563 -31.17 -5.08 28.69
C PRO A 563 -31.68 -3.98 29.61
N LEU A 564 -32.83 -3.42 29.24
CA LEU A 564 -33.50 -2.33 29.94
C LEU A 564 -34.84 -2.83 30.49
N THR A 565 -35.15 -2.52 31.74
CA THR A 565 -36.40 -2.92 32.43
C THR A 565 -37.22 -1.70 32.79
N ALA A 566 -38.49 -1.68 32.38
CA ALA A 566 -39.44 -0.62 32.69
C ALA A 566 -39.65 -0.48 34.21
N ASN A 567 -39.80 0.75 34.69
CA ASN A 567 -40.21 1.00 36.09
C ASN A 567 -41.71 0.74 36.28
N SER A 568 -42.23 1.00 37.49
CA SER A 568 -43.64 0.79 37.85
C SER A 568 -44.59 1.90 37.36
N THR A 569 -44.10 2.89 36.61
CA THR A 569 -44.87 4.06 36.19
C THR A 569 -45.09 4.05 34.68
N SER A 570 -46.33 4.17 34.24
CA SER A 570 -46.66 4.26 32.81
C SER A 570 -46.38 5.65 32.25
N GLY A 571 -46.17 5.69 30.94
CA GLY A 571 -45.91 6.90 30.18
C GLY A 571 -44.61 6.83 29.38
N GLN A 572 -44.35 7.91 28.66
CA GLN A 572 -43.19 8.04 27.80
C GLN A 572 -41.99 8.59 28.58
N PHE A 573 -40.80 8.10 28.24
CA PHE A 573 -39.53 8.61 28.75
C PHE A 573 -38.45 8.48 27.69
N ASN A 574 -37.34 9.16 27.94
CA ASN A 574 -36.26 9.28 26.98
C ASN A 574 -34.97 8.68 27.52
N VAL A 575 -34.18 8.09 26.62
CA VAL A 575 -32.82 7.64 26.90
C VAL A 575 -31.88 8.30 25.90
N THR A 576 -30.82 8.94 26.37
CA THR A 576 -29.80 9.52 25.48
C THR A 576 -28.62 8.57 25.35
N ALA A 577 -28.01 8.52 24.17
CA ALA A 577 -26.71 7.89 23.97
C ALA A 577 -25.66 8.97 23.67
N SER A 578 -24.59 9.02 24.44
CA SER A 578 -23.50 9.99 24.27
C SER A 578 -22.15 9.28 24.22
N ILE A 579 -21.20 9.85 23.49
CA ILE A 579 -19.82 9.34 23.48
C ILE A 579 -19.12 9.88 24.74
N VAL A 580 -18.54 8.98 25.54
CA VAL A 580 -17.85 9.33 26.78
C VAL A 580 -16.70 10.29 26.48
N GLY A 581 -16.72 11.47 27.12
CA GLY A 581 -15.68 12.49 26.97
C GLY A 581 -15.77 13.35 25.71
N ASN A 582 -16.77 13.13 24.84
CA ASN A 582 -17.02 13.96 23.65
C ASN A 582 -18.15 14.96 23.92
N THR A 583 -17.87 16.24 23.73
CA THR A 583 -18.84 17.35 23.90
C THR A 583 -19.31 17.96 22.59
N VAL A 584 -18.80 17.47 21.46
CA VAL A 584 -18.99 18.06 20.13
C VAL A 584 -20.24 17.52 19.43
N LEU A 585 -20.56 16.24 19.62
CA LEU A 585 -21.73 15.62 19.02
C LEU A 585 -22.95 15.66 19.94
N ASN A 586 -24.09 16.08 19.39
CA ASN A 586 -25.35 16.07 20.11
C ASN A 586 -25.84 14.63 20.36
N PRO A 587 -26.16 14.25 21.60
CA PRO A 587 -26.66 12.91 21.91
C PRO A 587 -28.00 12.63 21.21
N PRO A 588 -28.13 11.58 20.37
CA PRO A 588 -29.43 11.16 19.92
C PRO A 588 -30.26 10.62 21.08
N THR A 589 -31.59 10.73 20.93
CA THR A 589 -32.55 10.36 21.97
C THR A 589 -33.44 9.21 21.50
N PHE A 590 -33.47 8.13 22.27
CA PHE A 590 -34.46 7.07 22.17
C PHE A 590 -35.72 7.50 22.93
N THR A 591 -36.87 7.39 22.28
CA THR A 591 -38.18 7.60 22.90
C THR A 591 -38.79 6.24 23.21
N LEU A 592 -39.10 5.97 24.49
CA LEU A 592 -39.58 4.68 24.99
C LEU A 592 -40.88 4.87 25.77
N ASN A 593 -41.71 3.82 25.84
CA ASN A 593 -42.97 3.89 26.56
C ASN A 593 -43.23 2.71 27.51
N ASN A 594 -43.65 3.02 28.73
CA ASN A 594 -44.14 2.04 29.69
C ASN A 594 -45.67 1.98 29.65
N TYR A 595 -46.24 0.80 29.47
CA TYR A 595 -47.69 0.58 29.54
C TYR A 595 -48.08 -0.21 30.80
N LEU A 596 -49.26 0.08 31.33
CA LEU A 596 -49.90 -0.82 32.30
C LEU A 596 -50.59 -1.94 31.53
N ASN A 597 -50.64 -3.13 32.14
CA ASN A 597 -51.55 -4.15 31.62
C ASN A 597 -52.98 -3.75 31.97
N PRO A 598 -53.94 -3.87 31.02
CA PRO A 598 -55.34 -3.67 31.34
C PRO A 598 -55.79 -4.67 32.41
N LEU A 599 -56.37 -4.18 33.49
CA LEU A 599 -56.96 -4.99 34.56
C LEU A 599 -58.45 -5.14 34.32
N VAL A 600 -59.01 -6.32 34.61
CA VAL A 600 -60.47 -6.48 34.71
C VAL A 600 -60.95 -5.81 36.00
N VAL A 601 -61.67 -4.70 35.88
CA VAL A 601 -62.23 -3.93 37.01
C VAL A 601 -63.49 -4.59 37.53
N SER A 602 -64.35 -5.09 36.65
CA SER A 602 -65.57 -5.80 37.06
C SER A 602 -66.08 -6.74 35.96
N ILE A 603 -66.79 -7.79 36.38
CA ILE A 603 -67.56 -8.67 35.52
C ILE A 603 -68.97 -8.69 36.07
N ASN A 604 -69.88 -7.95 35.43
CA ASN A 604 -71.26 -7.80 35.91
C ASN A 604 -72.22 -8.48 34.96
N ARG A 605 -73.18 -9.24 35.49
CA ARG A 605 -74.24 -9.84 34.69
C ARG A 605 -75.18 -8.74 34.17
N VAL A 606 -75.49 -8.79 32.88
CA VAL A 606 -76.51 -7.95 32.26
C VAL A 606 -77.87 -8.62 32.50
N GLY A 607 -78.68 -8.02 33.36
CA GLY A 607 -79.98 -8.56 33.78
C GLY A 607 -79.92 -9.45 35.03
N GLY A 608 -81.10 -9.78 35.58
CA GLY A 608 -81.24 -10.58 36.80
C GLY A 608 -81.02 -12.09 36.61
N ALA A 609 -81.28 -12.86 37.66
CA ALA A 609 -81.27 -14.32 37.59
C ALA A 609 -82.29 -14.81 36.53
N THR A 610 -81.88 -15.75 35.69
CA THR A 610 -82.72 -16.30 34.62
C THR A 610 -82.47 -17.80 34.48
N ALA A 611 -83.51 -18.52 34.03
CA ALA A 611 -83.43 -19.93 33.63
C ALA A 611 -83.03 -20.11 32.15
N ALA A 612 -82.70 -19.01 31.44
CA ALA A 612 -82.25 -19.06 30.06
C ALA A 612 -80.90 -19.80 29.91
N THR A 613 -80.69 -20.39 28.73
CA THR A 613 -79.47 -21.15 28.38
C THR A 613 -78.26 -20.26 28.06
N SER A 614 -78.40 -18.93 28.10
CA SER A 614 -77.32 -17.96 27.93
C SER A 614 -77.47 -16.80 28.91
N ALA A 615 -76.34 -16.17 29.23
CA ALA A 615 -76.26 -14.97 30.05
C ALA A 615 -75.21 -14.02 29.48
N VAL A 616 -75.53 -12.74 29.44
CA VAL A 616 -74.61 -11.70 28.97
C VAL A 616 -73.93 -11.09 30.19
N PHE A 617 -72.63 -10.85 30.08
CA PHE A 617 -71.84 -10.15 31.09
C PHE A 617 -71.18 -8.93 30.45
N THR A 618 -71.17 -7.81 31.17
CA THR A 618 -70.34 -6.66 30.84
C THR A 618 -69.05 -6.78 31.63
N VAL A 619 -67.94 -6.94 30.91
CA VAL A 619 -66.59 -6.88 31.47
C VAL A 619 -66.10 -5.44 31.32
N THR A 620 -65.73 -4.80 32.43
CA THR A 620 -65.13 -3.47 32.43
C THR A 620 -63.65 -3.62 32.70
N PHE A 621 -62.81 -3.06 31.83
CA PHE A 621 -61.37 -3.02 32.00
C PHE A 621 -60.92 -1.67 32.56
N SER A 622 -59.69 -1.60 33.09
CA SER A 622 -59.11 -0.37 33.65
C SER A 622 -58.83 0.70 32.61
N GLU A 623 -58.86 0.32 31.33
CA GLU A 623 -58.66 1.18 30.17
C GLU A 623 -59.35 0.54 28.94
N SER A 624 -59.38 1.26 27.81
CA SER A 624 -59.87 0.71 26.56
C SER A 624 -58.98 -0.44 26.07
N VAL A 625 -59.58 -1.58 25.76
CA VAL A 625 -58.90 -2.78 25.25
C VAL A 625 -59.34 -3.09 23.82
N THR A 626 -58.46 -3.72 23.05
CA THR A 626 -58.74 -4.16 21.67
C THR A 626 -58.33 -5.61 21.49
N GLY A 627 -59.05 -6.37 20.65
CA GLY A 627 -58.70 -7.75 20.33
C GLY A 627 -59.02 -8.76 21.43
N VAL A 628 -59.92 -8.41 22.37
CA VAL A 628 -60.40 -9.36 23.38
C VAL A 628 -61.17 -10.49 22.70
N ASP A 629 -60.81 -11.73 22.99
CA ASP A 629 -61.44 -12.91 22.40
C ASP A 629 -61.80 -13.97 23.46
N PRO A 630 -62.52 -15.06 23.10
CA PRO A 630 -62.92 -16.07 24.07
C PRO A 630 -61.76 -16.79 24.79
N ALA A 631 -60.53 -16.78 24.25
CA ALA A 631 -59.36 -17.39 24.88
C ALA A 631 -58.82 -16.56 26.06
N ASP A 632 -59.14 -15.26 26.11
CA ASP A 632 -58.78 -14.38 27.24
C ASP A 632 -59.58 -14.68 28.51
N PHE A 633 -60.62 -15.51 28.42
CA PHE A 633 -61.51 -15.84 29.52
C PHE A 633 -61.52 -17.34 29.83
N THR A 634 -61.46 -17.67 31.12
CA THR A 634 -61.67 -19.04 31.60
C THR A 634 -63.04 -19.16 32.24
N THR A 635 -63.86 -20.11 31.80
CA THR A 635 -65.15 -20.39 32.46
C THR A 635 -64.93 -21.20 33.73
N VAL A 636 -65.45 -20.69 34.85
CA VAL A 636 -65.50 -21.44 36.11
C VAL A 636 -66.96 -21.78 36.40
N LYS A 637 -67.27 -23.08 36.49
CA LYS A 637 -68.64 -23.55 36.74
C LYS A 637 -68.99 -23.40 38.23
N SER A 638 -70.24 -23.04 38.49
CA SER A 638 -70.84 -22.99 39.82
C SER A 638 -72.26 -23.56 39.74
N GLY A 639 -72.67 -24.36 40.74
CA GLY A 639 -73.99 -25.00 40.77
C GLY A 639 -74.14 -26.19 39.81
N THR A 640 -75.32 -26.33 39.18
CA THR A 640 -75.74 -27.50 38.38
C THR A 640 -75.47 -27.37 36.87
N VAL A 641 -74.66 -26.39 36.44
CA VAL A 641 -74.39 -26.14 35.02
C VAL A 641 -73.47 -27.22 34.43
N ALA A 642 -73.94 -27.93 33.40
CA ALA A 642 -73.22 -29.06 32.80
C ALA A 642 -72.00 -28.64 31.95
N SER A 643 -72.13 -27.62 31.10
CA SER A 643 -71.08 -27.05 30.25
C SER A 643 -71.46 -25.64 29.75
N GLY A 644 -70.50 -24.88 29.22
CA GLY A 644 -70.75 -23.58 28.61
C GLY A 644 -69.57 -23.11 27.77
N SER A 645 -69.85 -22.27 26.78
CA SER A 645 -68.86 -21.59 25.93
C SER A 645 -69.02 -20.07 26.05
N ILE A 646 -67.94 -19.34 25.83
CA ILE A 646 -67.95 -17.87 25.82
C ILE A 646 -67.96 -17.39 24.36
N THR A 647 -68.71 -16.32 24.12
CA THR A 647 -68.62 -15.51 22.90
C THR A 647 -68.42 -14.06 23.36
N VAL A 648 -67.41 -13.39 22.81
CA VAL A 648 -67.02 -12.02 23.17
C VAL A 648 -67.51 -11.06 22.10
#